data_AF-A0A927X801-F1
#
_entry.id   AF-A0A927X801-F1
#
_cell.length_a   1.000
_cell.length_b   1.000
_cell.length_c   1.000
_cell.angle_alpha   90.00
_cell.angle_beta   90.00
_cell.angle_gamma   90.00
#
_symmetry.space_group_name_H-M   'P 1'
#
loop_
_entity.id
_entity.type
_entity.pdbx_description
1 polymer ?
#
loop_
_entity_poly.entity_id
_entity_poly.type
_entity_poly.pdbx_seq_one_letter_code
_entity_poly.pdbx_strand_id
1 'polypeptide(L)'
;MKKIYNITLVLLLVLVLGLSSCGKNKLKDVTFKNAPTTMYVGEEVTLEYELQVNASIEWSSSSNKVAEVLNGKITALEPGTVTIKAKVTLKKESKEYSFDITVKKVEFSVTYENDGTYGDKTNVTSYSVNKLPVTLINPTKEGFTFLGWYLNDVKVTEIKEGTTGDIKLVGKWEIVNYNITYNLDGGVNNETNPSTYTVEDEVVLSAPTKEGYAFLGWYVNDELVTKIAKGTTGDLELVAAWQAGSYNINYQLDGGINNETNPSVFTAEDEVELNAPTKVGYNFLGWYLNDELVNKIPVGTNGDVTLVAKWEIVSYNITYNLDDGVNNEANPATYTILDEVVLGNPTKEGYDFLGWVDAEGNAVTGIAKGTIGDVEVYAKWEKGIVTLTITYTLNGGTLPEDAPKSFVQGEVVTLPIPTRENYTFLGWSLKLGSTTYYTEIPATQTTNVKYYANWKKMDVYSPIYFVCNGGSFTEPAPEVYLEGKVFNLPIPVREGYNFLGWTLSEDSTSYTNVINKNQTGPVTLYANWELDTSFTITYVYEEGELPRKVPANIDEVREYVFTSYYNWLKPSDDYETFKTKVIAQWKDKQSQGSYQFYKQGGKDTIDDAYFCNASENFKEWNAWFTVFDAQVTAANGAQNAWNSYVGILRLGQWLANASPTTWKDSMNQALIDATLIPIPLITEYNLGDTKELVELVVDDGRTFLGWYDEKGNKVDKITADMSGDLTLTAMWSASTPAESFELTKVEKLGKLDSYQLTWVLLPAETTNKKIVFTSSDPTILSIDKYAVMHGHKVGKVTVTYDVLANPELSGSFEVEVFVDPYIDATFDTTSVVGVGEYIQINAKVMAANGKIVWTSKDPAIATVDENGQVYGKSSGYVEIVASMEGNDKVKLVLGVTVLTNEDKSLYSVLTNAHNAEVYYVDDLNVAYDYDTSVACSVSDLYFNWEYTVNEKYFVTPNRSKMSSVEFITVHYSGMPLSHQDGEVIAQAMYNGFHGTNWNGTSWHYSTGNDGIFHSMSDELVAWHAGDGTGTKFQWLDTGVKATSNTKPVFAVVANPNGSGYVYSVNGQVTSLAAPGNYKLTFYGPTWKIENGKYYMGNTYYNSSYGYISSRGGNLNSIGIETACNLGSDLWMTYHITAQLVARLLVQNNLDITRVQGHHTFSGKDCPQTLLEGNGELWYKFMDLVEAELALYQTMSNYTITNVSSNKDLVSDNGRVTKVPNYTETVTYTLTVKNNTTGVTKEIKLSSVIHGLYNLD
;
A
#
# COMPACT_ATOMS: atom_id res chain seq x y z
N MET A 1 -77.20 -7.02 -98.29
CA MET A 1 -76.46 -8.05 -97.52
C MET A 1 -76.19 -7.48 -96.13
N LYS A 2 -76.36 -8.15 -94.98
CA LYS A 2 -77.16 -9.33 -94.56
C LYS A 2 -77.65 -8.99 -93.13
N LYS A 3 -78.81 -8.37 -92.93
CA LYS A 3 -80.10 -8.99 -92.49
C LYS A 3 -79.93 -10.02 -91.35
N ILE A 4 -80.14 -9.67 -90.06
CA ILE A 4 -81.39 -9.39 -89.28
C ILE A 4 -81.97 -10.68 -88.63
N TYR A 5 -82.57 -10.54 -87.43
CA TYR A 5 -83.74 -11.24 -86.80
C TYR A 5 -83.47 -11.61 -85.30
N ASN A 6 -84.30 -11.26 -84.29
CA ASN A 6 -85.38 -10.24 -84.19
C ASN A 6 -86.02 -10.07 -82.76
N ILE A 7 -86.59 -8.87 -82.47
CA ILE A 7 -87.85 -8.56 -81.68
C ILE A 7 -87.91 -8.91 -80.16
N THR A 8 -88.63 -8.23 -79.22
CA THR A 8 -89.53 -7.02 -79.11
C THR A 8 -88.87 -5.86 -78.30
N LEU A 9 -89.41 -4.63 -78.05
CA LEU A 9 -90.61 -3.85 -78.45
C LEU A 9 -91.91 -3.80 -77.56
N VAL A 10 -91.95 -2.92 -76.52
CA VAL A 10 -93.14 -2.23 -75.92
C VAL A 10 -92.64 -0.85 -75.40
N LEU A 11 -93.02 0.34 -75.90
CA LEU A 11 -94.26 1.16 -75.76
C LEU A 11 -94.50 1.70 -74.32
N LEU A 12 -95.05 2.90 -74.07
CA LEU A 12 -96.03 3.71 -74.83
C LEU A 12 -95.72 5.25 -74.83
N LEU A 13 -96.46 6.03 -75.65
CA LEU A 13 -96.35 7.49 -75.81
C LEU A 13 -97.47 8.27 -75.06
N VAL A 14 -97.32 9.59 -74.90
CA VAL A 14 -98.29 10.50 -74.26
C VAL A 14 -99.51 10.81 -75.17
N LEU A 15 -100.66 11.08 -74.56
CA LEU A 15 -101.93 11.47 -75.20
C LEU A 15 -101.89 12.84 -75.93
N VAL A 16 -102.88 13.08 -76.80
CA VAL A 16 -103.05 14.31 -77.59
C VAL A 16 -104.43 14.92 -77.34
N LEU A 17 -104.55 16.25 -77.52
CA LEU A 17 -105.74 17.12 -77.28
C LEU A 17 -106.03 17.32 -75.77
N GLY A 18 -106.37 18.51 -75.26
CA GLY A 18 -106.62 19.84 -75.84
C GLY A 18 -107.72 20.52 -75.01
N LEU A 19 -107.53 21.73 -74.43
CA LEU A 19 -107.90 23.01 -75.05
C LEU A 19 -107.60 24.21 -74.11
N SER A 20 -107.53 25.40 -74.71
CA SER A 20 -107.50 26.77 -74.15
C SER A 20 -107.85 27.05 -72.66
N SER A 21 -107.01 27.83 -71.97
CA SER A 21 -107.30 29.24 -71.55
C SER A 21 -106.20 29.82 -70.64
N CYS A 22 -106.33 31.07 -70.17
CA CYS A 22 -105.24 31.86 -69.55
C CYS A 22 -105.53 32.26 -68.09
N GLY A 23 -104.51 32.23 -67.22
CA GLY A 23 -104.58 32.66 -65.82
C GLY A 23 -103.21 33.07 -65.24
N LYS A 24 -103.21 33.97 -64.25
CA LYS A 24 -102.00 34.50 -63.59
C LYS A 24 -101.76 33.81 -62.23
N ASN A 25 -100.71 33.00 -62.12
CA ASN A 25 -100.27 32.42 -60.84
C ASN A 25 -99.20 33.29 -60.15
N LYS A 26 -99.32 33.46 -58.83
CA LYS A 26 -98.26 33.90 -57.90
C LYS A 26 -97.57 32.69 -57.26
N LEU A 27 -96.39 32.90 -56.69
CA LEU A 27 -95.66 31.89 -55.91
C LEU A 27 -96.41 31.58 -54.60
N LYS A 28 -96.51 30.29 -54.24
CA LYS A 28 -96.91 29.78 -52.92
C LYS A 28 -95.68 29.33 -52.14
N ASP A 29 -95.83 29.28 -50.82
CA ASP A 29 -94.83 28.71 -49.94
C ASP A 29 -94.64 27.19 -50.15
N VAL A 30 -93.40 26.74 -50.00
CA VAL A 30 -92.99 25.34 -50.02
C VAL A 30 -92.70 24.87 -48.59
N THR A 31 -93.17 23.68 -48.24
CA THR A 31 -92.85 23.00 -46.97
C THR A 31 -91.71 22.01 -47.22
N PHE A 32 -90.70 22.04 -46.36
CA PHE A 32 -89.59 21.10 -46.36
C PHE A 32 -89.70 20.19 -45.13
N LYS A 33 -89.48 18.88 -45.29
CA LYS A 33 -89.39 17.92 -44.18
C LYS A 33 -87.98 17.35 -44.04
N ASN A 34 -87.75 16.63 -42.94
CA ASN A 34 -86.52 15.91 -42.63
C ASN A 34 -85.27 16.82 -42.54
N ALA A 35 -85.44 18.10 -42.22
CA ALA A 35 -84.33 19.02 -42.01
C ALA A 35 -83.58 18.70 -40.70
N PRO A 36 -82.29 18.31 -40.75
CA PRO A 36 -81.53 18.00 -39.56
C PRO A 36 -80.99 19.28 -38.91
N THR A 37 -80.95 19.34 -37.58
CA THR A 37 -80.25 20.39 -36.82
C THR A 37 -78.84 19.96 -36.40
N THR A 38 -78.54 18.67 -36.48
CA THR A 38 -77.21 18.08 -36.25
C THR A 38 -77.03 16.90 -37.19
N MET A 39 -75.81 16.74 -37.71
CA MET A 39 -75.36 15.59 -38.49
C MET A 39 -73.96 15.19 -38.01
N TYR A 40 -73.49 14.00 -38.38
CA TYR A 40 -72.11 13.55 -38.19
C TYR A 40 -71.36 13.47 -39.53
N VAL A 41 -70.04 13.62 -39.52
CA VAL A 41 -69.20 13.54 -40.73
C VAL A 41 -69.39 12.19 -41.44
N GLY A 42 -69.86 12.22 -42.68
CA GLY A 42 -70.22 11.07 -43.49
C GLY A 42 -71.74 10.78 -43.56
N GLU A 43 -72.58 11.45 -42.77
CA GLU A 43 -74.02 11.30 -42.87
C GLU A 43 -74.62 12.03 -44.08
N GLU A 44 -75.72 11.49 -44.59
CA GLU A 44 -76.47 12.05 -45.71
C GLU A 44 -77.98 12.11 -45.37
N VAL A 45 -78.59 13.29 -45.53
CA VAL A 45 -80.02 13.51 -45.24
C VAL A 45 -80.69 14.21 -46.42
N THR A 46 -81.81 13.68 -46.89
CA THR A 46 -82.57 14.27 -48.01
C THR A 46 -83.81 15.00 -47.53
N LEU A 47 -83.90 16.29 -47.87
CA LEU A 47 -85.07 17.13 -47.64
C LEU A 47 -86.20 16.76 -48.61
N GLU A 48 -87.37 16.40 -48.07
CA GLU A 48 -88.58 16.22 -48.89
C GLU A 48 -89.28 17.57 -49.11
N TYR A 49 -89.67 17.86 -50.36
CA TYR A 49 -90.43 19.07 -50.72
C TYR A 49 -91.26 18.86 -51.99
N GLU A 50 -92.34 19.64 -52.13
CA GLU A 50 -93.16 19.71 -53.35
C GLU A 50 -93.11 21.12 -53.95
N LEU A 51 -92.92 21.22 -55.28
CA LEU A 51 -92.92 22.50 -56.01
C LEU A 51 -94.21 22.73 -56.79
N GLN A 52 -94.58 23.99 -56.97
CA GLN A 52 -95.62 24.37 -57.92
C GLN A 52 -95.18 24.10 -59.37
N VAL A 53 -96.13 23.76 -60.24
CA VAL A 53 -95.87 23.56 -61.67
C VAL A 53 -95.28 24.84 -62.30
N ASN A 54 -94.11 24.69 -62.93
CA ASN A 54 -93.25 25.75 -63.48
C ASN A 54 -92.47 26.62 -62.47
N ALA A 55 -92.41 26.23 -61.18
CA ALA A 55 -91.42 26.78 -60.25
C ALA A 55 -90.09 26.00 -60.35
N SER A 56 -88.99 26.70 -60.11
CA SER A 56 -87.64 26.13 -59.99
C SER A 56 -87.16 26.25 -58.54
N ILE A 57 -86.18 25.44 -58.16
CA ILE A 57 -85.48 25.52 -56.87
C ILE A 57 -83.97 25.52 -57.11
N GLU A 58 -83.27 26.42 -56.45
CA GLU A 58 -81.81 26.51 -56.43
C GLU A 58 -81.34 26.23 -55.00
N TRP A 59 -80.32 25.37 -54.87
CA TRP A 59 -79.75 24.95 -53.59
C TRP A 59 -78.37 25.57 -53.39
N SER A 60 -78.04 25.94 -52.16
CA SER A 60 -76.71 26.44 -51.81
C SER A 60 -76.35 26.12 -50.36
N SER A 61 -75.07 25.89 -50.10
CA SER A 61 -74.50 25.83 -48.75
C SER A 61 -73.72 27.11 -48.47
N SER A 62 -73.75 27.58 -47.23
CA SER A 62 -72.83 28.61 -46.73
C SER A 62 -71.39 28.11 -46.59
N SER A 63 -71.19 26.78 -46.52
CA SER A 63 -69.85 26.16 -46.57
C SER A 63 -69.94 24.73 -47.12
N ASN A 64 -69.68 24.58 -48.43
CA ASN A 64 -69.52 23.27 -49.09
C ASN A 64 -68.34 22.43 -48.54
N LYS A 65 -67.56 22.95 -47.57
CA LYS A 65 -66.57 22.15 -46.84
C LYS A 65 -67.18 21.44 -45.62
N VAL A 66 -68.13 22.07 -44.93
CA VAL A 66 -68.77 21.54 -43.72
C VAL A 66 -69.92 20.61 -44.12
N ALA A 67 -70.79 21.05 -45.02
CA ALA A 67 -71.76 20.19 -45.70
C ALA A 67 -72.10 20.74 -47.09
N GLU A 68 -72.20 19.88 -48.08
CA GLU A 68 -72.71 20.23 -49.42
C GLU A 68 -74.21 19.93 -49.54
N VAL A 69 -74.86 20.51 -50.56
CA VAL A 69 -76.26 20.23 -50.87
C VAL A 69 -76.49 20.13 -52.39
N LEU A 70 -77.15 19.04 -52.82
CA LEU A 70 -77.51 18.81 -54.21
C LEU A 70 -78.95 18.28 -54.30
N ASN A 71 -79.83 19.03 -54.98
CA ASN A 71 -81.24 18.67 -55.17
C ASN A 71 -82.00 18.33 -53.87
N GLY A 72 -81.62 18.97 -52.75
CA GLY A 72 -82.20 18.72 -51.42
C GLY A 72 -81.55 17.60 -50.61
N LYS A 73 -80.65 16.81 -51.21
CA LYS A 73 -79.75 15.91 -50.45
C LYS A 73 -78.61 16.72 -49.86
N ILE A 74 -78.42 16.63 -48.55
CA ILE A 74 -77.35 17.26 -47.78
C ILE A 74 -76.38 16.16 -47.35
N THR A 75 -75.08 16.39 -47.55
CA THR A 75 -74.01 15.45 -47.18
C THR A 75 -73.01 16.16 -46.27
N ALA A 76 -72.76 15.62 -45.08
CA ALA A 76 -71.89 16.22 -44.07
C ALA A 76 -70.43 15.78 -44.24
N LEU A 77 -69.51 16.74 -44.31
CA LEU A 77 -68.14 16.54 -44.82
C LEU A 77 -67.04 16.89 -43.78
N GLU A 78 -67.16 18.00 -43.07
CA GLU A 78 -66.20 18.42 -42.02
C GLU A 78 -66.95 18.93 -40.77
N PRO A 79 -66.42 18.80 -39.55
CA PRO A 79 -67.07 19.32 -38.34
C PRO A 79 -67.17 20.86 -38.35
N GLY A 80 -68.33 21.39 -37.96
CA GLY A 80 -68.60 22.83 -37.97
C GLY A 80 -70.09 23.16 -37.97
N THR A 81 -70.43 24.43 -38.16
CA THR A 81 -71.83 24.86 -38.37
C THR A 81 -72.01 25.39 -39.80
N VAL A 82 -73.18 25.11 -40.39
CA VAL A 82 -73.47 25.43 -41.78
C VAL A 82 -74.96 25.68 -42.01
N THR A 83 -75.29 26.82 -42.60
CA THR A 83 -76.62 27.10 -43.15
C THR A 83 -76.73 26.52 -44.56
N ILE A 84 -77.72 25.66 -44.78
CA ILE A 84 -78.19 25.22 -46.10
C ILE A 84 -79.38 26.09 -46.53
N LYS A 85 -79.44 26.50 -47.79
CA LYS A 85 -80.50 27.35 -48.34
C LYS A 85 -81.17 26.77 -49.59
N ALA A 86 -82.48 26.95 -49.66
CA ALA A 86 -83.31 26.70 -50.83
C ALA A 86 -83.94 28.01 -51.32
N LYS A 87 -83.70 28.37 -52.57
CA LYS A 87 -84.33 29.52 -53.25
C LYS A 87 -85.35 29.01 -54.27
N VAL A 88 -86.64 29.20 -54.00
CA VAL A 88 -87.72 28.78 -54.90
C VAL A 88 -88.18 29.97 -55.73
N THR A 89 -88.24 29.82 -57.06
CA THR A 89 -88.53 30.91 -58.01
C THR A 89 -89.62 30.53 -59.01
N LEU A 90 -90.63 31.40 -59.16
CA LEU A 90 -91.67 31.33 -60.19
C LEU A 90 -91.71 32.63 -61.00
N LYS A 91 -91.23 32.58 -62.25
CA LYS A 91 -91.14 33.69 -63.22
C LYS A 91 -90.27 34.88 -62.78
N LYS A 92 -90.78 35.76 -61.91
CA LYS A 92 -90.10 36.96 -61.37
C LYS A 92 -90.31 37.13 -59.86
N GLU A 93 -90.90 36.14 -59.20
CA GLU A 93 -91.20 36.13 -57.77
C GLU A 93 -90.43 34.95 -57.16
N SER A 94 -89.66 35.19 -56.09
CA SER A 94 -88.78 34.20 -55.47
C SER A 94 -88.79 34.31 -53.96
N LYS A 95 -88.67 33.17 -53.25
CA LYS A 95 -88.59 33.09 -51.79
C LYS A 95 -87.46 32.15 -51.36
N GLU A 96 -86.77 32.51 -50.28
CA GLU A 96 -85.68 31.72 -49.70
C GLU A 96 -86.11 31.06 -48.39
N TYR A 97 -85.55 29.87 -48.16
CA TYR A 97 -85.66 29.06 -46.95
C TYR A 97 -84.24 28.73 -46.48
N SER A 98 -84.05 28.51 -45.18
CA SER A 98 -82.74 28.27 -44.58
C SER A 98 -82.82 27.26 -43.44
N PHE A 99 -81.80 26.42 -43.33
CA PHE A 99 -81.69 25.35 -42.33
C PHE A 99 -80.29 25.39 -41.74
N ASP A 100 -80.17 25.62 -40.43
CA ASP A 100 -78.88 25.67 -39.74
C ASP A 100 -78.53 24.31 -39.13
N ILE A 101 -77.38 23.78 -39.49
CA ILE A 101 -76.96 22.40 -39.22
C ILE A 101 -75.61 22.42 -38.50
N THR A 102 -75.47 21.63 -37.43
CA THR A 102 -74.18 21.39 -36.77
C THR A 102 -73.63 20.03 -37.17
N VAL A 103 -72.48 20.00 -37.87
CA VAL A 103 -71.76 18.76 -38.18
C VAL A 103 -70.78 18.43 -37.06
N LYS A 104 -70.82 17.19 -36.56
CA LYS A 104 -69.95 16.68 -35.49
C LYS A 104 -69.12 15.48 -35.95
N LYS A 105 -68.10 15.12 -35.15
CA LYS A 105 -67.32 13.89 -35.34
C LYS A 105 -67.61 12.91 -34.19
N VAL A 106 -67.47 11.62 -34.45
CA VAL A 106 -67.47 10.57 -33.41
C VAL A 106 -66.03 10.05 -33.27
N GLU A 107 -65.50 10.07 -32.05
CA GLU A 107 -64.18 9.57 -31.70
C GLU A 107 -64.26 8.68 -30.45
N PHE A 108 -63.35 7.72 -30.36
CA PHE A 108 -63.18 6.81 -29.22
C PHE A 108 -61.69 6.72 -28.86
N SER A 109 -61.37 6.48 -27.60
CA SER A 109 -59.99 6.40 -27.09
C SER A 109 -59.40 4.99 -27.15
N VAL A 110 -58.07 4.91 -27.12
CA VAL A 110 -57.30 3.66 -27.10
C VAL A 110 -56.25 3.73 -26.00
N THR A 111 -56.28 2.77 -25.08
CA THR A 111 -55.29 2.60 -24.01
C THR A 111 -54.42 1.39 -24.29
N TYR A 112 -53.11 1.50 -24.08
CA TYR A 112 -52.16 0.39 -24.22
C TYR A 112 -51.61 0.00 -22.84
N GLU A 113 -51.52 -1.30 -22.58
CA GLU A 113 -50.85 -1.89 -21.41
C GLU A 113 -49.71 -2.76 -21.94
N ASN A 114 -48.49 -2.24 -21.84
CA ASN A 114 -47.29 -2.83 -22.41
C ASN A 114 -46.04 -2.17 -21.80
N ASP A 115 -45.01 -2.98 -21.57
CA ASP A 115 -43.72 -2.65 -20.96
C ASP A 115 -42.55 -2.59 -21.97
N GLY A 116 -42.75 -2.98 -23.23
CA GLY A 116 -41.76 -2.77 -24.30
C GLY A 116 -41.79 -1.36 -24.90
N THR A 117 -40.70 -0.96 -25.56
CA THR A 117 -40.55 0.34 -26.22
C THR A 117 -41.07 0.32 -27.66
N TYR A 118 -41.17 1.49 -28.32
CA TYR A 118 -41.57 1.60 -29.74
C TYR A 118 -40.53 2.32 -30.62
N GLY A 119 -39.40 2.76 -30.04
CA GLY A 119 -38.52 3.77 -30.65
C GLY A 119 -39.29 5.08 -30.92
N ASP A 120 -38.96 5.76 -32.03
CA ASP A 120 -39.61 7.02 -32.45
C ASP A 120 -41.07 6.87 -32.95
N LYS A 121 -41.67 5.68 -32.84
CA LYS A 121 -43.00 5.35 -33.37
C LYS A 121 -44.04 5.35 -32.25
N THR A 122 -45.28 5.68 -32.57
CA THR A 122 -46.40 5.61 -31.62
C THR A 122 -47.63 5.00 -32.27
N ASN A 123 -48.38 4.21 -31.50
CA ASN A 123 -49.73 3.81 -31.87
C ASN A 123 -50.73 4.94 -31.61
N VAL A 124 -51.88 4.92 -32.29
CA VAL A 124 -52.92 5.95 -32.10
C VAL A 124 -53.56 5.88 -30.72
N THR A 125 -53.75 7.03 -30.08
CA THR A 125 -54.42 7.17 -28.76
C THR A 125 -55.93 7.40 -28.88
N SER A 126 -56.43 7.69 -30.08
CA SER A 126 -57.86 7.72 -30.41
C SER A 126 -58.11 7.29 -31.86
N TYR A 127 -59.34 6.90 -32.17
CA TYR A 127 -59.77 6.53 -33.51
C TYR A 127 -61.18 7.08 -33.81
N SER A 128 -61.61 6.94 -35.06
CA SER A 128 -62.94 7.32 -35.53
C SER A 128 -63.48 6.20 -36.42
N VAL A 129 -64.77 5.87 -36.31
CA VAL A 129 -65.35 4.71 -37.03
C VAL A 129 -65.17 4.77 -38.55
N ASN A 130 -65.14 5.98 -39.11
CA ASN A 130 -64.92 6.26 -40.54
C ASN A 130 -63.44 6.38 -40.95
N LYS A 131 -62.50 6.02 -40.06
CA LYS A 131 -61.05 5.90 -40.31
C LYS A 131 -60.49 4.54 -39.89
N LEU A 132 -61.36 3.53 -39.80
CA LEU A 132 -60.98 2.14 -39.58
C LEU A 132 -60.80 1.40 -40.93
N PRO A 133 -60.00 0.31 -40.99
CA PRO A 133 -59.17 -0.23 -39.91
C PRO A 133 -57.91 0.61 -39.64
N VAL A 134 -57.34 0.48 -38.44
CA VAL A 134 -56.05 1.08 -38.06
C VAL A 134 -55.09 -0.01 -37.61
N THR A 135 -54.03 -0.25 -38.37
CA THR A 135 -52.99 -1.24 -38.04
C THR A 135 -52.22 -0.84 -36.79
N LEU A 136 -51.89 -1.84 -35.95
CA LEU A 136 -51.10 -1.66 -34.73
C LEU A 136 -49.61 -1.92 -35.01
N ILE A 137 -48.77 -1.03 -34.49
CA ILE A 137 -47.31 -1.18 -34.44
C ILE A 137 -46.97 -2.08 -33.24
N ASN A 138 -46.11 -3.07 -33.47
CA ASN A 138 -45.58 -3.91 -32.40
C ASN A 138 -44.46 -3.16 -31.64
N PRO A 139 -44.41 -3.25 -30.29
CA PRO A 139 -43.30 -2.79 -29.49
C PRO A 139 -42.14 -3.81 -29.52
N THR A 140 -41.00 -3.43 -28.96
CA THR A 140 -39.80 -4.25 -28.76
C THR A 140 -39.39 -4.23 -27.29
N LYS A 141 -39.08 -5.40 -26.73
CA LYS A 141 -38.54 -5.56 -25.37
C LYS A 141 -37.34 -6.51 -25.48
N GLU A 142 -36.17 -6.02 -25.12
CA GLU A 142 -34.91 -6.76 -25.21
C GLU A 142 -34.96 -8.01 -24.33
N GLY A 143 -34.52 -9.16 -24.87
CA GLY A 143 -34.65 -10.45 -24.20
C GLY A 143 -36.03 -11.15 -24.33
N PHE A 144 -37.03 -10.53 -24.96
CA PHE A 144 -38.39 -11.09 -25.07
C PHE A 144 -38.95 -11.05 -26.50
N THR A 145 -39.62 -12.13 -26.92
CA THR A 145 -40.39 -12.19 -28.16
C THR A 145 -41.78 -11.59 -27.96
N PHE A 146 -42.18 -10.64 -28.82
CA PHE A 146 -43.54 -10.07 -28.76
C PHE A 146 -44.58 -11.04 -29.31
N LEU A 147 -45.41 -11.60 -28.43
CA LEU A 147 -46.48 -12.53 -28.80
C LEU A 147 -47.65 -11.83 -29.49
N GLY A 148 -47.80 -10.51 -29.37
CA GLY A 148 -48.82 -9.71 -30.07
C GLY A 148 -49.64 -8.81 -29.15
N TRP A 149 -50.48 -7.99 -29.79
CA TRP A 149 -51.53 -7.23 -29.12
C TRP A 149 -52.77 -8.09 -28.86
N TYR A 150 -53.41 -7.89 -27.72
CA TYR A 150 -54.62 -8.61 -27.32
C TYR A 150 -55.72 -7.62 -26.92
N LEU A 151 -56.90 -7.80 -27.51
CA LEU A 151 -58.14 -7.10 -27.14
C LEU A 151 -59.09 -8.15 -26.54
N ASN A 152 -59.44 -8.01 -25.25
CA ASN A 152 -60.27 -8.98 -24.53
C ASN A 152 -59.76 -10.43 -24.68
N ASP A 153 -58.45 -10.62 -24.48
CA ASP A 153 -57.70 -11.88 -24.69
C ASP A 153 -57.72 -12.50 -26.10
N VAL A 154 -58.29 -11.82 -27.09
CA VAL A 154 -58.17 -12.19 -28.52
C VAL A 154 -57.00 -11.44 -29.15
N LYS A 155 -56.07 -12.17 -29.77
CA LYS A 155 -54.92 -11.59 -30.49
C LYS A 155 -55.38 -10.77 -31.71
N VAL A 156 -54.88 -9.55 -31.84
CA VAL A 156 -55.19 -8.58 -32.89
C VAL A 156 -53.93 -7.95 -33.48
N THR A 157 -54.04 -7.44 -34.71
CA THR A 157 -52.98 -6.70 -35.43
C THR A 157 -53.46 -5.32 -35.88
N GLU A 158 -54.73 -4.99 -35.65
CA GLU A 158 -55.40 -3.78 -36.09
C GLU A 158 -56.66 -3.54 -35.25
N ILE A 159 -57.08 -2.28 -35.13
CA ILE A 159 -58.43 -1.91 -34.74
C ILE A 159 -59.31 -2.07 -35.99
N LYS A 160 -60.27 -3.00 -35.97
CA LYS A 160 -61.02 -3.42 -37.17
C LYS A 160 -62.19 -2.50 -37.49
N GLU A 161 -62.59 -2.44 -38.76
CA GLU A 161 -63.83 -1.79 -39.18
C GLU A 161 -65.03 -2.31 -38.36
N GLY A 162 -65.92 -1.41 -37.94
CA GLY A 162 -67.03 -1.72 -37.04
C GLY A 162 -66.70 -1.75 -35.55
N THR A 163 -65.44 -1.56 -35.14
CA THR A 163 -65.12 -1.37 -33.70
C THR A 163 -65.71 -0.05 -33.20
N THR A 164 -66.35 -0.06 -32.03
CA THR A 164 -66.97 1.11 -31.40
C THR A 164 -66.77 1.11 -29.89
N GLY A 165 -66.68 2.29 -29.28
CA GLY A 165 -66.39 2.46 -27.85
C GLY A 165 -64.89 2.52 -27.57
N ASP A 166 -64.55 2.96 -26.35
CA ASP A 166 -63.16 3.00 -25.87
C ASP A 166 -62.61 1.58 -25.71
N ILE A 167 -61.33 1.36 -26.06
CA ILE A 167 -60.70 0.03 -26.03
C ILE A 167 -59.36 0.03 -25.28
N LYS A 168 -59.04 -1.12 -24.65
CA LYS A 168 -57.74 -1.40 -24.02
C LYS A 168 -57.05 -2.55 -24.75
N LEU A 169 -55.79 -2.35 -25.12
CA LEU A 169 -54.94 -3.32 -25.81
C LEU A 169 -53.77 -3.73 -24.91
N VAL A 170 -53.59 -5.04 -24.71
CA VAL A 170 -52.54 -5.60 -23.84
C VAL A 170 -51.45 -6.25 -24.71
N GLY A 171 -50.19 -5.90 -24.46
CA GLY A 171 -49.04 -6.58 -25.05
C GLY A 171 -48.71 -7.86 -24.27
N LYS A 172 -48.33 -8.94 -24.96
CA LYS A 172 -47.86 -10.17 -24.31
C LYS A 172 -46.49 -10.58 -24.85
N TRP A 173 -45.69 -11.21 -23.99
CA TRP A 173 -44.28 -11.52 -24.22
C TRP A 173 -43.96 -12.97 -23.87
N GLU A 174 -42.90 -13.51 -24.48
CA GLU A 174 -42.28 -14.79 -24.18
C GLU A 174 -40.77 -14.57 -24.01
N ILE A 175 -40.17 -15.08 -22.93
CA ILE A 175 -38.74 -14.90 -22.65
C ILE A 175 -37.89 -15.75 -23.60
N VAL A 176 -36.77 -15.20 -24.09
CA VAL A 176 -35.86 -15.90 -25.00
C VAL A 176 -34.81 -16.67 -24.19
N ASN A 177 -34.61 -17.94 -24.55
CA ASN A 177 -33.45 -18.73 -24.12
C ASN A 177 -32.34 -18.61 -25.16
N TYR A 178 -31.12 -18.47 -24.69
CA TYR A 178 -29.89 -18.41 -25.47
C TYR A 178 -29.01 -19.62 -25.17
N ASN A 179 -28.18 -20.02 -26.14
CA ASN A 179 -27.26 -21.15 -26.02
C ASN A 179 -25.90 -20.70 -25.48
N ILE A 180 -25.20 -21.61 -24.79
CA ILE A 180 -23.82 -21.44 -24.34
C ILE A 180 -22.97 -22.57 -24.90
N THR A 181 -21.94 -22.24 -25.67
CA THR A 181 -20.96 -23.17 -26.24
C THR A 181 -19.63 -23.01 -25.51
N TYR A 182 -19.03 -24.12 -25.04
CA TYR A 182 -17.75 -24.09 -24.34
C TYR A 182 -16.64 -24.63 -25.24
N ASN A 183 -15.71 -23.78 -25.62
CA ASN A 183 -14.53 -24.12 -26.41
C ASN A 183 -13.35 -24.36 -25.46
N LEU A 184 -12.95 -25.63 -25.34
CA LEU A 184 -12.11 -26.14 -24.26
C LEU A 184 -10.64 -26.31 -24.63
N ASP A 185 -10.27 -26.18 -25.91
CA ASP A 185 -8.92 -26.48 -26.43
C ASP A 185 -8.33 -27.79 -25.84
N GLY A 186 -9.06 -28.89 -26.01
CA GLY A 186 -8.67 -30.22 -25.52
C GLY A 186 -8.91 -30.51 -24.03
N GLY A 187 -9.29 -29.50 -23.23
CA GLY A 187 -9.70 -29.69 -21.84
C GLY A 187 -11.09 -30.32 -21.66
N VAL A 188 -11.47 -30.53 -20.39
CA VAL A 188 -12.75 -31.09 -19.93
C VAL A 188 -13.55 -30.01 -19.20
N ASN A 189 -14.82 -29.81 -19.57
CA ASN A 189 -15.67 -28.81 -18.92
C ASN A 189 -16.10 -29.23 -17.51
N ASN A 190 -16.48 -28.26 -16.68
CA ASN A 190 -17.15 -28.54 -15.41
C ASN A 190 -18.59 -29.02 -15.64
N GLU A 191 -19.06 -30.01 -14.87
CA GLU A 191 -20.42 -30.54 -15.01
C GLU A 191 -21.51 -29.55 -14.54
N THR A 192 -21.15 -28.54 -13.75
CA THR A 192 -22.06 -27.49 -13.27
C THR A 192 -22.37 -26.41 -14.31
N ASN A 193 -21.58 -26.30 -15.38
CA ASN A 193 -21.69 -25.22 -16.37
C ASN A 193 -22.89 -25.45 -17.30
N PRO A 194 -23.92 -24.55 -17.30
CA PRO A 194 -25.15 -24.78 -18.04
C PRO A 194 -24.96 -24.57 -19.54
N SER A 195 -25.76 -25.26 -20.36
CA SER A 195 -25.76 -25.13 -21.83
C SER A 195 -26.62 -23.99 -22.37
N THR A 196 -27.42 -23.33 -21.53
CA THR A 196 -28.38 -22.29 -21.91
C THR A 196 -28.65 -21.31 -20.77
N TYR A 197 -29.06 -20.08 -21.09
CA TYR A 197 -29.51 -19.07 -20.13
C TYR A 197 -30.56 -18.13 -20.72
N THR A 198 -31.23 -17.31 -19.89
CA THR A 198 -32.15 -16.24 -20.32
C THR A 198 -31.67 -14.86 -19.87
N VAL A 199 -32.29 -13.80 -20.40
CA VAL A 199 -32.03 -12.41 -19.99
C VAL A 199 -32.25 -12.14 -18.49
N GLU A 200 -33.02 -13.00 -17.79
CA GLU A 200 -33.28 -12.87 -16.36
C GLU A 200 -32.31 -13.68 -15.46
N ASP A 201 -31.46 -14.54 -16.02
CA ASP A 201 -30.54 -15.38 -15.26
C ASP A 201 -29.21 -14.67 -14.94
N GLU A 202 -28.52 -15.14 -13.90
CA GLU A 202 -27.10 -14.86 -13.68
C GLU A 202 -26.38 -16.20 -13.49
N VAL A 203 -25.33 -16.44 -14.29
CA VAL A 203 -24.61 -17.72 -14.34
C VAL A 203 -23.16 -17.51 -13.96
N VAL A 204 -22.75 -17.98 -12.79
CA VAL A 204 -21.32 -18.04 -12.40
C VAL A 204 -20.66 -19.21 -13.14
N LEU A 205 -19.54 -18.94 -13.80
CA LEU A 205 -18.87 -19.92 -14.65
C LEU A 205 -17.80 -20.68 -13.86
N SER A 206 -17.96 -22.00 -13.76
CA SER A 206 -17.04 -22.88 -13.05
C SER A 206 -15.84 -23.26 -13.92
N ALA A 207 -14.67 -23.45 -13.30
CA ALA A 207 -13.43 -23.77 -14.03
C ALA A 207 -13.48 -25.15 -14.71
N PRO A 208 -13.06 -25.27 -15.99
CA PRO A 208 -12.74 -26.53 -16.65
C PRO A 208 -11.34 -27.02 -16.23
N THR A 209 -10.95 -28.21 -16.67
CA THR A 209 -9.62 -28.80 -16.37
C THR A 209 -8.89 -29.26 -17.63
N LYS A 210 -7.55 -29.17 -17.65
CA LYS A 210 -6.68 -29.68 -18.73
C LYS A 210 -5.39 -30.16 -18.09
N GLU A 211 -5.04 -31.43 -18.30
CA GLU A 211 -3.86 -32.04 -17.66
C GLU A 211 -2.58 -31.36 -18.13
N GLY A 212 -1.73 -30.93 -17.18
CA GLY A 212 -0.51 -30.16 -17.45
C GLY A 212 -0.69 -28.65 -17.65
N TYR A 213 -1.93 -28.12 -17.64
CA TYR A 213 -2.20 -26.70 -17.88
C TYR A 213 -3.06 -26.06 -16.77
N ALA A 214 -2.66 -24.87 -16.30
CA ALA A 214 -3.48 -24.03 -15.44
C ALA A 214 -4.58 -23.33 -16.27
N PHE A 215 -5.78 -23.20 -15.71
CA PHE A 215 -6.89 -22.48 -16.32
C PHE A 215 -6.78 -20.97 -16.03
N LEU A 216 -6.71 -20.15 -17.09
CA LEU A 216 -6.59 -18.68 -17.01
C LEU A 216 -7.94 -17.94 -17.18
N GLY A 217 -9.08 -18.65 -17.09
CA GLY A 217 -10.41 -18.04 -17.18
C GLY A 217 -11.19 -18.31 -18.48
N TRP A 218 -12.48 -17.97 -18.44
CA TRP A 218 -13.39 -18.02 -19.59
C TRP A 218 -13.43 -16.69 -20.31
N TYR A 219 -13.55 -16.70 -21.64
CA TYR A 219 -13.53 -15.48 -22.45
C TYR A 219 -14.68 -15.47 -23.45
N VAL A 220 -15.32 -14.30 -23.62
CA VAL A 220 -16.31 -14.02 -24.67
C VAL A 220 -15.78 -12.84 -25.48
N ASN A 221 -15.72 -12.96 -26.82
CA ASN A 221 -15.20 -11.89 -27.70
C ASN A 221 -13.84 -11.32 -27.26
N ASP A 222 -12.97 -12.19 -26.73
CA ASP A 222 -11.66 -11.91 -26.13
C ASP A 222 -11.66 -11.13 -24.79
N GLU A 223 -12.82 -10.81 -24.19
CA GLU A 223 -12.92 -10.25 -22.84
C GLU A 223 -13.03 -11.37 -21.79
N LEU A 224 -12.28 -11.25 -20.68
CA LEU A 224 -12.30 -12.19 -19.55
C LEU A 224 -13.64 -12.09 -18.78
N VAL A 225 -14.31 -13.22 -18.59
CA VAL A 225 -15.59 -13.31 -17.86
C VAL A 225 -15.55 -14.38 -16.75
N THR A 226 -16.05 -14.02 -15.57
CA THR A 226 -16.26 -14.93 -14.43
C THR A 226 -17.72 -15.33 -14.27
N LYS A 227 -18.65 -14.54 -14.84
CA LYS A 227 -20.08 -14.84 -14.90
C LYS A 227 -20.75 -14.25 -16.14
N ILE A 228 -21.85 -14.85 -16.57
CA ILE A 228 -22.84 -14.23 -17.45
C ILE A 228 -23.78 -13.42 -16.56
N ALA A 229 -23.78 -12.10 -16.73
CA ALA A 229 -24.55 -11.19 -15.88
C ALA A 229 -26.04 -11.11 -16.26
N LYS A 230 -26.90 -10.83 -15.28
CA LYS A 230 -28.33 -10.58 -15.54
C LYS A 230 -28.52 -9.40 -16.50
N GLY A 231 -29.31 -9.61 -17.55
CA GLY A 231 -29.51 -8.66 -18.64
C GLY A 231 -28.73 -8.98 -19.92
N THR A 232 -27.78 -9.93 -19.90
CA THR A 232 -27.05 -10.36 -21.11
C THR A 232 -28.01 -11.02 -22.11
N THR A 233 -27.80 -10.82 -23.43
CA THR A 233 -28.60 -11.46 -24.49
C THR A 233 -27.74 -11.94 -25.66
N GLY A 234 -28.25 -12.92 -26.41
CA GLY A 234 -27.55 -13.56 -27.53
C GLY A 234 -26.91 -14.90 -27.16
N ASP A 235 -26.68 -15.76 -28.15
CA ASP A 235 -25.93 -17.01 -27.94
C ASP A 235 -24.44 -16.69 -27.69
N LEU A 236 -23.81 -17.40 -26.76
CA LEU A 236 -22.43 -17.15 -26.33
C LEU A 236 -21.49 -18.33 -26.66
N GLU A 237 -20.27 -18.00 -27.10
CA GLU A 237 -19.13 -18.92 -27.09
C GLU A 237 -18.17 -18.50 -25.98
N LEU A 238 -17.89 -19.42 -25.06
CA LEU A 238 -16.96 -19.28 -23.94
C LEU A 238 -15.69 -20.06 -24.25
N VAL A 239 -14.59 -19.34 -24.52
CA VAL A 239 -13.29 -19.93 -24.84
C VAL A 239 -12.45 -20.03 -23.57
N ALA A 240 -12.07 -21.23 -23.17
CA ALA A 240 -11.12 -21.45 -22.07
C ALA A 240 -9.74 -20.86 -22.43
N ALA A 241 -9.01 -20.36 -21.44
CA ALA A 241 -7.59 -20.00 -21.58
C ALA A 241 -6.74 -20.95 -20.73
N TRP A 242 -5.53 -21.25 -21.21
CA TRP A 242 -4.64 -22.24 -20.62
C TRP A 242 -3.20 -21.74 -20.57
N GLN A 243 -2.47 -22.07 -19.50
CA GLN A 243 -1.03 -21.83 -19.35
C GLN A 243 -0.33 -23.15 -19.03
N ALA A 244 0.76 -23.48 -19.73
CA ALA A 244 1.54 -24.69 -19.43
C ALA A 244 2.14 -24.62 -18.02
N GLY A 245 2.13 -25.74 -17.30
CA GLY A 245 2.72 -25.82 -15.96
C GLY A 245 4.24 -25.61 -15.99
N SER A 246 4.73 -24.76 -15.08
CA SER A 246 6.15 -24.65 -14.73
C SER A 246 6.43 -25.51 -13.49
N TYR A 247 7.52 -26.26 -13.54
CA TYR A 247 7.91 -27.27 -12.56
C TYR A 247 9.33 -26.98 -12.03
N ASN A 248 9.58 -27.25 -10.76
CA ASN A 248 10.88 -26.98 -10.13
C ASN A 248 11.90 -28.09 -10.40
N ILE A 249 13.19 -27.69 -10.42
CA ILE A 249 14.34 -28.60 -10.48
C ILE A 249 15.08 -28.53 -9.14
N ASN A 250 14.84 -29.52 -8.28
CA ASN A 250 15.39 -29.59 -6.93
C ASN A 250 16.75 -30.33 -6.92
N TYR A 251 17.85 -29.58 -6.86
CA TYR A 251 19.21 -30.15 -6.84
C TYR A 251 19.63 -30.56 -5.41
N GLN A 252 19.61 -31.87 -5.13
CA GLN A 252 20.15 -32.44 -3.89
C GLN A 252 21.66 -32.63 -4.01
N LEU A 253 22.41 -31.65 -3.51
CA LEU A 253 23.85 -31.53 -3.70
C LEU A 253 24.73 -32.31 -2.69
N ASP A 254 24.14 -32.87 -1.62
CA ASP A 254 24.88 -33.50 -0.51
C ASP A 254 26.03 -32.61 0.02
N GLY A 255 25.75 -31.34 0.31
CA GLY A 255 26.73 -30.36 0.77
C GLY A 255 27.74 -29.88 -0.29
N GLY A 256 27.56 -30.24 -1.57
CA GLY A 256 28.22 -29.59 -2.70
C GLY A 256 27.61 -28.24 -3.08
N ILE A 257 28.27 -27.53 -3.97
CA ILE A 257 27.86 -26.25 -4.58
C ILE A 257 27.41 -26.53 -6.02
N ASN A 258 26.23 -26.04 -6.42
CA ASN A 258 25.71 -26.26 -7.77
C ASN A 258 26.53 -25.49 -8.83
N ASN A 259 26.34 -25.84 -10.11
CA ASN A 259 26.74 -24.99 -11.20
C ASN A 259 25.80 -23.78 -11.31
N GLU A 260 26.34 -22.58 -11.53
CA GLU A 260 25.56 -21.34 -11.66
C GLU A 260 24.67 -21.29 -12.92
N THR A 261 24.95 -22.12 -13.92
CA THR A 261 24.19 -22.20 -15.19
C THR A 261 23.11 -23.28 -15.21
N ASN A 262 22.89 -23.99 -14.10
CA ASN A 262 21.82 -24.98 -13.99
C ASN A 262 20.47 -24.30 -13.69
N PRO A 263 19.44 -24.44 -14.55
CA PRO A 263 18.15 -23.77 -14.34
C PRO A 263 17.40 -24.38 -13.16
N SER A 264 16.63 -23.54 -12.45
CA SER A 264 15.82 -23.93 -11.29
C SER A 264 14.40 -24.39 -11.62
N VAL A 265 13.94 -24.14 -12.85
CA VAL A 265 12.59 -24.47 -13.33
C VAL A 265 12.62 -24.92 -14.79
N PHE A 266 11.58 -25.65 -15.22
CA PHE A 266 11.32 -26.07 -16.59
C PHE A 266 9.82 -26.28 -16.83
N THR A 267 9.37 -26.28 -18.08
CA THR A 267 7.99 -26.65 -18.46
C THR A 267 7.95 -28.03 -19.11
N ALA A 268 6.75 -28.60 -19.27
CA ALA A 268 6.54 -29.83 -20.02
C ALA A 268 7.06 -29.79 -21.49
N GLU A 269 7.31 -28.60 -22.04
CA GLU A 269 7.73 -28.38 -23.43
C GLU A 269 9.27 -28.22 -23.56
N ASP A 270 10.00 -28.09 -22.45
CA ASP A 270 11.45 -27.84 -22.42
C ASP A 270 12.31 -29.11 -22.47
N GLU A 271 13.56 -28.97 -22.93
CA GLU A 271 14.64 -29.95 -22.74
C GLU A 271 15.84 -29.27 -22.05
N VAL A 272 16.28 -29.82 -20.91
CA VAL A 272 17.25 -29.16 -20.01
C VAL A 272 18.50 -30.02 -19.85
N GLU A 273 19.66 -29.52 -20.30
CA GLU A 273 20.97 -30.14 -20.03
C GLU A 273 21.50 -29.81 -18.62
N LEU A 274 22.23 -30.74 -18.00
CA LEU A 274 22.65 -30.66 -16.59
C LEU A 274 24.18 -30.53 -16.43
N ASN A 275 24.63 -29.38 -15.91
CA ASN A 275 26.05 -29.08 -15.67
C ASN A 275 26.54 -29.63 -14.32
N ALA A 276 27.84 -29.91 -14.22
CA ALA A 276 28.44 -30.53 -13.04
C ALA A 276 28.58 -29.55 -11.83
N PRO A 277 28.20 -29.97 -10.60
CA PRO A 277 28.46 -29.26 -9.35
C PRO A 277 29.88 -29.54 -8.81
N THR A 278 30.25 -28.91 -7.68
CA THR A 278 31.57 -29.11 -7.01
C THR A 278 31.43 -29.39 -5.52
N LYS A 279 32.37 -30.14 -4.91
CA LYS A 279 32.40 -30.43 -3.47
C LYS A 279 33.85 -30.65 -2.99
N VAL A 280 34.29 -29.91 -1.99
CA VAL A 280 35.71 -29.89 -1.56
C VAL A 280 36.11 -31.24 -0.96
N GLY A 281 37.16 -31.87 -1.51
CA GLY A 281 37.63 -33.20 -1.10
C GLY A 281 36.89 -34.38 -1.73
N TYR A 282 36.05 -34.14 -2.75
CA TYR A 282 35.28 -35.18 -3.44
C TYR A 282 35.31 -35.03 -4.97
N ASN A 283 35.25 -36.15 -5.69
CA ASN A 283 34.99 -36.21 -7.13
C ASN A 283 33.47 -36.27 -7.39
N PHE A 284 32.96 -35.59 -8.42
CA PHE A 284 31.57 -35.72 -8.87
C PHE A 284 31.40 -36.95 -9.77
N LEU A 285 30.37 -37.77 -9.51
CA LEU A 285 30.09 -39.00 -10.26
C LEU A 285 28.94 -38.86 -11.28
N GLY A 286 28.04 -37.89 -11.10
CA GLY A 286 26.89 -37.68 -11.97
C GLY A 286 25.61 -37.24 -11.24
N TRP A 287 24.63 -36.79 -12.02
CA TRP A 287 23.28 -36.47 -11.57
C TRP A 287 22.38 -37.70 -11.66
N TYR A 288 21.53 -37.91 -10.65
CA TYR A 288 20.63 -39.04 -10.59
C TYR A 288 19.17 -38.57 -10.43
N LEU A 289 18.29 -39.09 -11.29
CA LEU A 289 16.84 -38.91 -11.21
C LEU A 289 16.22 -40.29 -10.99
N ASN A 290 15.42 -40.46 -9.92
CA ASN A 290 14.82 -41.75 -9.55
C ASN A 290 15.84 -42.92 -9.50
N ASP A 291 17.04 -42.63 -8.96
CA ASP A 291 18.22 -43.51 -8.90
C ASP A 291 18.85 -43.95 -10.26
N GLU A 292 18.35 -43.49 -11.40
CA GLU A 292 19.03 -43.63 -12.71
C GLU A 292 19.95 -42.44 -13.00
N LEU A 293 21.11 -42.71 -13.63
CA LEU A 293 22.09 -41.69 -14.01
C LEU A 293 21.59 -40.90 -15.23
N VAL A 294 21.45 -39.58 -15.10
CA VAL A 294 20.94 -38.68 -16.13
C VAL A 294 21.91 -37.54 -16.46
N ASN A 295 21.82 -37.02 -17.68
CA ASN A 295 22.53 -35.82 -18.13
C ASN A 295 21.59 -34.71 -18.65
N LYS A 296 20.29 -34.99 -18.80
CA LYS A 296 19.25 -34.01 -19.15
C LYS A 296 17.87 -34.42 -18.63
N ILE A 297 16.95 -33.45 -18.55
CA ILE A 297 15.51 -33.65 -18.40
C ILE A 297 14.87 -33.56 -19.81
N PRO A 298 14.09 -34.56 -20.27
CA PRO A 298 13.49 -34.56 -21.60
C PRO A 298 12.10 -33.91 -21.67
N VAL A 299 11.75 -33.43 -22.87
CA VAL A 299 10.40 -32.94 -23.21
C VAL A 299 9.32 -33.96 -22.84
N GLY A 300 8.20 -33.48 -22.30
CA GLY A 300 7.08 -34.29 -21.81
C GLY A 300 7.25 -34.79 -20.37
N THR A 301 8.30 -34.38 -19.66
CA THR A 301 8.41 -34.57 -18.20
C THR A 301 7.44 -33.63 -17.50
N ASN A 302 6.56 -34.16 -16.64
CA ASN A 302 5.56 -33.39 -15.91
C ASN A 302 5.79 -33.50 -14.39
N GLY A 303 5.68 -32.37 -13.69
CA GLY A 303 5.87 -32.29 -12.24
C GLY A 303 7.31 -32.02 -11.83
N ASP A 304 7.47 -31.55 -10.58
CA ASP A 304 8.77 -31.20 -9.99
C ASP A 304 9.73 -32.40 -9.98
N VAL A 305 10.96 -32.17 -10.43
CA VAL A 305 12.02 -33.20 -10.48
C VAL A 305 13.05 -32.97 -9.38
N THR A 306 13.60 -34.06 -8.85
CA THR A 306 14.68 -34.01 -7.86
C THR A 306 15.92 -34.70 -8.41
N LEU A 307 17.02 -33.97 -8.50
CA LEU A 307 18.30 -34.42 -9.06
C LEU A 307 19.33 -34.57 -7.95
N VAL A 308 19.80 -35.80 -7.71
CA VAL A 308 20.77 -36.11 -6.66
C VAL A 308 22.19 -36.13 -7.23
N ALA A 309 23.09 -35.31 -6.69
CA ALA A 309 24.51 -35.38 -6.98
C ALA A 309 25.16 -36.53 -6.19
N LYS A 310 25.86 -37.44 -6.86
CA LYS A 310 26.64 -38.51 -6.19
C LYS A 310 28.14 -38.22 -6.26
N TRP A 311 28.85 -38.60 -5.20
CA TRP A 311 30.23 -38.17 -4.91
C TRP A 311 31.14 -39.33 -4.48
N GLU A 312 32.43 -39.22 -4.76
CA GLU A 312 33.50 -40.12 -4.28
C GLU A 312 34.55 -39.33 -3.48
N ILE A 313 35.00 -39.83 -2.33
CA ILE A 313 35.93 -39.12 -1.43
C ILE A 313 37.40 -39.27 -1.85
N VAL A 314 38.18 -38.19 -1.74
CA VAL A 314 39.62 -38.15 -2.06
C VAL A 314 40.47 -38.46 -0.81
N SER A 315 41.58 -39.16 -1.00
CA SER A 315 42.56 -39.51 0.04
C SER A 315 43.97 -38.99 -0.28
N TYR A 316 44.73 -38.69 0.77
CA TYR A 316 46.05 -38.05 0.78
C TYR A 316 47.06 -38.83 1.64
N ASN A 317 48.37 -38.60 1.48
CA ASN A 317 49.45 -39.37 2.11
C ASN A 317 50.07 -38.72 3.36
N ILE A 318 50.74 -39.51 4.20
CA ILE A 318 51.45 -39.06 5.41
C ILE A 318 52.87 -39.64 5.47
N THR A 319 53.87 -38.80 5.78
CA THR A 319 55.30 -39.15 5.85
C THR A 319 55.87 -38.92 7.26
N TYR A 320 56.74 -39.83 7.72
CA TYR A 320 57.27 -39.83 9.10
C TYR A 320 58.80 -39.93 9.13
N ASN A 321 59.44 -38.96 9.78
CA ASN A 321 60.89 -38.87 9.95
C ASN A 321 61.28 -39.11 11.42
N LEU A 322 62.25 -40.00 11.68
CA LEU A 322 62.36 -40.66 12.99
C LEU A 322 63.69 -40.50 13.74
N ASP A 323 64.72 -39.90 13.11
CA ASP A 323 66.08 -39.79 13.69
C ASP A 323 66.58 -41.15 14.21
N ASP A 324 66.67 -42.16 13.33
CA ASP A 324 67.00 -43.57 13.65
C ASP A 324 66.11 -44.27 14.71
N GLY A 325 65.01 -43.65 15.14
CA GLY A 325 63.97 -44.26 15.97
C GLY A 325 63.03 -45.20 15.19
N VAL A 326 62.26 -46.00 15.92
CA VAL A 326 61.22 -46.86 15.34
C VAL A 326 59.85 -46.17 15.44
N ASN A 327 59.11 -46.11 14.33
CA ASN A 327 57.77 -45.51 14.30
C ASN A 327 56.76 -46.28 15.16
N ASN A 328 55.67 -45.63 15.52
CA ASN A 328 54.52 -46.33 16.09
C ASN A 328 53.77 -47.12 14.99
N GLU A 329 53.46 -48.39 15.23
CA GLU A 329 52.71 -49.22 14.26
C GLU A 329 51.27 -48.73 14.03
N ALA A 330 50.73 -47.89 14.92
CA ALA A 330 49.40 -47.29 14.78
C ALA A 330 49.36 -46.04 13.88
N ASN A 331 50.49 -45.55 13.39
CA ASN A 331 50.55 -44.35 12.55
C ASN A 331 50.15 -44.66 11.10
N PRO A 332 49.06 -44.07 10.55
CA PRO A 332 48.54 -44.42 9.23
C PRO A 332 49.36 -43.81 8.09
N ALA A 333 49.37 -44.47 6.92
CA ALA A 333 50.08 -43.99 5.73
C ALA A 333 49.27 -42.98 4.89
N THR A 334 47.95 -42.94 5.07
CA THR A 334 47.01 -42.11 4.29
C THR A 334 45.82 -41.67 5.15
N TYR A 335 45.17 -40.58 4.76
CA TYR A 335 43.94 -40.07 5.40
C TYR A 335 42.99 -39.43 4.35
N THR A 336 41.78 -39.04 4.76
CA THR A 336 40.81 -38.28 3.95
C THR A 336 40.38 -37.01 4.67
N ILE A 337 39.65 -36.12 3.99
CA ILE A 337 39.12 -34.87 4.59
C ILE A 337 38.22 -35.11 5.83
N LEU A 338 37.68 -36.33 6.02
CA LEU A 338 36.83 -36.69 7.16
C LEU A 338 37.60 -37.21 8.38
N ASP A 339 38.86 -37.59 8.23
CA ASP A 339 39.65 -38.28 9.25
C ASP A 339 40.38 -37.32 10.18
N GLU A 340 40.65 -37.77 11.40
CA GLU A 340 41.51 -37.12 12.37
C GLU A 340 42.58 -38.10 12.81
N VAL A 341 43.86 -37.75 12.65
CA VAL A 341 45.00 -38.64 12.91
C VAL A 341 45.74 -38.12 14.13
N VAL A 342 45.92 -38.95 15.17
CA VAL A 342 46.79 -38.64 16.31
C VAL A 342 48.12 -39.37 16.14
N LEU A 343 49.25 -38.66 16.25
CA LEU A 343 50.57 -39.23 15.99
C LEU A 343 51.08 -40.01 17.21
N GLY A 344 51.05 -41.34 17.13
CA GLY A 344 51.56 -42.22 18.17
C GLY A 344 53.06 -42.04 18.39
N ASN A 345 53.50 -42.11 19.66
CA ASN A 345 54.90 -41.90 20.03
C ASN A 345 55.82 -42.99 19.41
N PRO A 346 56.96 -42.61 18.80
CA PRO A 346 58.02 -43.53 18.38
C PRO A 346 58.90 -43.94 19.57
N THR A 347 59.89 -44.81 19.35
CA THR A 347 60.83 -45.26 20.40
C THR A 347 62.31 -45.19 19.98
N LYS A 348 63.18 -44.92 20.95
CA LYS A 348 64.66 -44.87 20.81
C LYS A 348 65.29 -45.32 22.13
N GLU A 349 66.20 -46.31 22.07
CA GLU A 349 66.68 -46.99 23.30
C GLU A 349 67.48 -46.04 24.21
N GLY A 350 67.14 -46.05 25.50
CA GLY A 350 67.87 -45.30 26.52
C GLY A 350 67.55 -43.81 26.59
N TYR A 351 66.45 -43.34 26.00
CA TYR A 351 65.94 -41.97 26.16
C TYR A 351 64.39 -41.90 26.16
N ASP A 352 63.82 -40.90 26.84
CA ASP A 352 62.35 -40.72 26.98
C ASP A 352 61.76 -39.76 25.92
N PHE A 353 60.80 -40.17 25.10
CA PHE A 353 60.28 -39.33 23.99
C PHE A 353 59.73 -37.95 24.43
N LEU A 354 60.03 -36.88 23.67
CA LEU A 354 59.67 -35.48 23.97
C LEU A 354 58.62 -34.85 23.04
N GLY A 355 58.21 -35.50 21.94
CA GLY A 355 57.16 -34.98 21.04
C GLY A 355 57.50 -35.00 19.55
N TRP A 356 56.45 -34.84 18.73
CA TRP A 356 56.53 -34.71 17.26
C TRP A 356 56.59 -33.22 16.84
N VAL A 357 57.17 -32.93 15.67
CA VAL A 357 57.23 -31.58 15.06
C VAL A 357 57.02 -31.59 13.55
N ASP A 358 56.69 -30.43 12.95
CA ASP A 358 56.68 -30.18 11.50
C ASP A 358 58.10 -29.88 10.94
N ALA A 359 58.19 -29.53 9.65
CA ALA A 359 59.46 -29.19 8.99
C ALA A 359 60.08 -27.87 9.52
N GLU A 360 59.25 -26.94 9.98
CA GLU A 360 59.62 -25.67 10.59
C GLU A 360 60.06 -25.83 12.06
N GLY A 361 59.72 -26.95 12.71
CA GLY A 361 60.08 -27.31 14.07
C GLY A 361 59.03 -26.98 15.15
N ASN A 362 57.80 -26.61 14.77
CA ASN A 362 56.67 -26.41 15.67
C ASN A 362 56.14 -27.77 16.18
N ALA A 363 55.61 -27.83 17.40
CA ALA A 363 55.05 -29.06 17.94
C ALA A 363 53.77 -29.48 17.21
N VAL A 364 53.74 -30.72 16.71
CA VAL A 364 52.58 -31.34 16.06
C VAL A 364 52.14 -32.53 16.91
N THR A 365 50.83 -32.73 17.07
CA THR A 365 50.26 -33.89 17.77
C THR A 365 49.35 -34.74 16.89
N GLY A 366 48.94 -34.23 15.73
CA GLY A 366 47.97 -34.86 14.85
C GLY A 366 47.76 -34.11 13.55
N ILE A 367 47.01 -34.73 12.63
CA ILE A 367 46.42 -34.09 11.46
C ILE A 367 44.93 -33.87 11.79
N ALA A 368 44.50 -32.61 11.76
CA ALA A 368 43.14 -32.25 12.10
C ALA A 368 42.14 -32.59 10.97
N LYS A 369 40.91 -32.93 11.36
CA LYS A 369 39.80 -33.12 10.43
C LYS A 369 39.57 -31.88 9.56
N GLY A 370 39.33 -32.09 8.26
CA GLY A 370 39.21 -31.03 7.26
C GLY A 370 40.52 -30.65 6.57
N THR A 371 41.67 -31.18 6.98
CA THR A 371 42.95 -30.95 6.27
C THR A 371 42.94 -31.64 4.90
N ILE A 372 43.61 -31.05 3.90
CA ILE A 372 43.70 -31.58 2.53
C ILE A 372 45.15 -31.52 2.01
N GLY A 373 45.54 -32.49 1.18
CA GLY A 373 46.92 -32.64 0.67
C GLY A 373 47.80 -33.55 1.54
N ASP A 374 49.04 -33.78 1.09
CA ASP A 374 49.98 -34.72 1.75
C ASP A 374 50.78 -34.03 2.89
N VAL A 375 51.18 -34.77 3.94
CA VAL A 375 51.73 -34.23 5.22
C VAL A 375 53.03 -34.94 5.68
N GLU A 376 53.91 -34.26 6.44
CA GLU A 376 55.21 -34.79 6.95
C GLU A 376 55.59 -34.33 8.39
N VAL A 377 56.22 -35.18 9.24
CA VAL A 377 56.54 -34.93 10.69
C VAL A 377 57.85 -35.59 11.26
N TYR A 378 58.40 -35.11 12.42
CA TYR A 378 59.76 -35.40 13.00
C TYR A 378 59.83 -35.55 14.59
N ALA A 379 60.89 -36.07 15.31
CA ALA A 379 60.89 -36.59 16.76
C ALA A 379 62.07 -36.22 17.80
N LYS A 380 61.93 -36.35 19.19
CA LYS A 380 62.91 -35.93 20.33
C LYS A 380 62.90 -36.72 21.74
N TRP A 381 63.78 -36.49 22.82
CA TRP A 381 64.25 -37.49 23.94
C TRP A 381 64.85 -37.12 25.46
N GLU A 382 64.51 -37.65 26.73
CA GLU A 382 65.17 -37.53 28.19
C GLU A 382 65.09 -38.61 29.45
N LYS A 383 64.91 -38.35 30.86
CA LYS A 383 65.15 -39.25 32.18
C LYS A 383 64.60 -38.95 33.73
N GLY A 384 64.78 -39.79 34.86
CA GLY A 384 64.34 -39.65 36.40
C GLY A 384 64.90 -40.50 37.72
N ILE A 385 64.44 -40.41 39.08
CA ILE A 385 65.05 -40.98 40.45
C ILE A 385 64.22 -41.52 41.80
N VAL A 386 64.65 -41.50 43.16
CA VAL A 386 64.37 -42.48 44.41
C VAL A 386 64.27 -42.00 46.02
N THR A 387 63.97 -42.83 47.14
CA THR A 387 63.26 -42.64 48.57
C THR A 387 63.81 -43.11 50.08
N LEU A 388 63.18 -42.82 51.32
CA LEU A 388 63.50 -43.07 52.87
C LEU A 388 62.35 -43.27 54.07
N THR A 389 62.55 -43.14 55.48
CA THR A 389 61.71 -43.67 56.73
C THR A 389 61.52 -42.93 58.20
N ILE A 390 60.48 -43.14 59.13
CA ILE A 390 60.01 -42.34 60.42
C ILE A 390 59.44 -43.09 61.76
N THR A 391 59.17 -42.47 63.00
CA THR A 391 58.50 -43.01 64.30
C THR A 391 57.85 -41.99 65.37
N TYR A 392 57.00 -42.38 66.39
CA TYR A 392 56.25 -41.51 67.42
C TYR A 392 56.09 -42.00 68.92
N THR A 393 55.48 -41.20 69.86
CA THR A 393 55.03 -41.54 71.27
C THR A 393 54.00 -40.53 71.89
N LEU A 394 52.96 -40.94 72.66
CA LEU A 394 51.70 -40.15 72.82
C LEU A 394 51.32 -39.49 74.18
N ASN A 395 51.94 -39.80 75.32
CA ASN A 395 51.66 -39.17 76.64
C ASN A 395 50.18 -39.13 77.11
N GLY A 396 49.36 -40.12 76.74
CA GLY A 396 47.96 -40.22 77.19
C GLY A 396 46.93 -39.44 76.37
N GLY A 397 47.31 -38.99 75.16
CA GLY A 397 46.36 -38.69 74.07
C GLY A 397 46.39 -39.79 73.00
N THR A 398 45.57 -39.63 71.96
CA THR A 398 45.44 -40.58 70.83
C THR A 398 45.98 -39.95 69.53
N LEU A 399 46.60 -40.76 68.66
CA LEU A 399 47.13 -40.32 67.35
C LEU A 399 46.13 -40.60 66.22
N PRO A 400 46.09 -39.79 65.15
CA PRO A 400 45.45 -40.16 63.88
C PRO A 400 46.05 -41.42 63.24
N GLU A 401 45.24 -42.11 62.43
CA GLU A 401 45.54 -43.44 61.87
C GLU A 401 46.46 -43.39 60.63
N ASP A 402 46.46 -42.25 59.94
CA ASP A 402 47.18 -41.90 58.71
C ASP A 402 48.64 -41.45 58.94
N ALA A 403 49.11 -41.41 60.19
CA ALA A 403 50.41 -40.86 60.57
C ALA A 403 51.60 -41.47 59.76
N PRO A 404 52.45 -40.63 59.12
CA PRO A 404 53.45 -41.08 58.15
C PRO A 404 54.59 -41.89 58.78
N LYS A 405 55.05 -42.91 58.04
CA LYS A 405 56.09 -43.86 58.46
C LYS A 405 57.33 -43.82 57.55
N SER A 406 57.29 -43.05 56.45
CA SER A 406 58.33 -42.94 55.42
C SER A 406 58.19 -41.70 54.55
N PHE A 407 59.30 -41.29 53.89
CA PHE A 407 59.46 -40.04 53.12
C PHE A 407 60.61 -40.15 52.10
N VAL A 408 60.66 -39.37 51.01
CA VAL A 408 61.79 -39.40 50.04
C VAL A 408 62.99 -38.60 50.57
N GLN A 409 64.23 -38.98 50.22
CA GLN A 409 65.41 -38.22 50.65
C GLN A 409 65.43 -36.82 50.01
N GLY A 410 65.09 -35.80 50.80
CA GLY A 410 64.98 -34.41 50.35
C GLY A 410 63.59 -33.78 50.54
N GLU A 411 62.61 -34.53 51.05
CA GLU A 411 61.25 -34.02 51.33
C GLU A 411 61.05 -33.52 52.77
N VAL A 412 60.13 -32.57 52.94
CA VAL A 412 59.63 -32.08 54.24
C VAL A 412 58.33 -32.82 54.59
N VAL A 413 58.14 -33.24 55.84
CA VAL A 413 56.95 -34.03 56.27
C VAL A 413 56.33 -33.52 57.56
N THR A 414 55.03 -33.20 57.54
CA THR A 414 54.26 -32.67 58.68
C THR A 414 53.95 -33.72 59.76
N LEU A 415 53.82 -33.29 61.02
CA LEU A 415 53.49 -34.13 62.18
C LEU A 415 52.00 -33.98 62.58
N PRO A 416 51.24 -35.07 62.79
CA PRO A 416 49.78 -35.05 63.00
C PRO A 416 49.36 -34.68 64.44
N ILE A 417 48.18 -34.10 64.65
CA ILE A 417 47.74 -33.56 65.95
C ILE A 417 46.94 -34.59 66.79
N PRO A 418 47.22 -34.79 68.10
CA PRO A 418 46.49 -35.69 68.99
C PRO A 418 45.44 -34.97 69.87
N THR A 419 44.51 -35.74 70.46
CA THR A 419 43.40 -35.21 71.29
C THR A 419 43.37 -35.76 72.73
N ARG A 420 42.68 -35.04 73.63
CA ARG A 420 42.39 -35.46 75.03
C ARG A 420 41.16 -34.70 75.56
N GLU A 421 40.26 -35.39 76.24
CA GLU A 421 39.01 -34.82 76.75
C GLU A 421 39.23 -33.77 77.85
N ASN A 422 38.36 -32.74 77.91
CA ASN A 422 38.34 -31.67 78.91
C ASN A 422 39.66 -30.85 79.00
N TYR A 423 40.57 -31.00 78.02
CA TYR A 423 41.79 -30.21 77.87
C TYR A 423 42.10 -29.86 76.40
N THR A 424 42.83 -28.76 76.14
CA THR A 424 43.29 -28.26 74.83
C THR A 424 44.74 -28.66 74.57
N PHE A 425 45.08 -29.24 73.41
CA PHE A 425 46.46 -29.64 73.06
C PHE A 425 47.44 -28.45 73.00
N LEU A 426 48.73 -28.68 73.29
CA LEU A 426 49.78 -27.65 73.30
C LEU A 426 50.97 -27.88 72.33
N GLY A 427 51.24 -29.11 71.85
CA GLY A 427 52.33 -29.36 70.87
C GLY A 427 53.21 -30.60 71.10
N TRP A 428 53.92 -31.03 70.04
CA TRP A 428 54.88 -32.15 70.04
C TRP A 428 56.28 -31.73 70.45
N SER A 429 57.05 -32.59 71.11
CA SER A 429 58.41 -32.32 71.59
C SER A 429 59.34 -33.52 71.36
N LEU A 430 60.64 -33.29 71.22
CA LEU A 430 61.65 -34.37 71.16
C LEU A 430 61.93 -35.02 72.53
N LYS A 431 61.42 -34.43 73.63
CA LYS A 431 61.59 -34.92 75.01
C LYS A 431 60.42 -34.47 75.89
N LEU A 432 59.88 -35.41 76.67
CA LEU A 432 58.84 -35.16 77.67
C LEU A 432 59.18 -33.99 78.61
N GLY A 433 58.22 -33.09 78.83
CA GLY A 433 58.37 -31.91 79.70
C GLY A 433 59.01 -30.68 79.05
N SER A 434 59.30 -30.73 77.74
CA SER A 434 59.70 -29.55 76.95
C SER A 434 58.56 -28.54 76.81
N THR A 435 58.88 -27.24 76.84
CA THR A 435 57.99 -26.14 76.43
C THR A 435 58.19 -25.70 74.97
N THR A 436 59.22 -26.22 74.29
CA THR A 436 59.46 -26.04 72.86
C THR A 436 58.76 -27.14 72.07
N TYR A 437 58.02 -26.77 71.02
CA TYR A 437 57.20 -27.68 70.23
C TYR A 437 57.51 -27.68 68.73
N TYR A 438 57.17 -28.78 68.05
CA TYR A 438 57.48 -29.09 66.65
C TYR A 438 56.21 -29.49 65.87
N THR A 439 56.20 -29.23 64.57
CA THR A 439 55.09 -29.53 63.65
C THR A 439 55.50 -30.27 62.37
N GLU A 440 56.80 -30.48 62.14
CA GLU A 440 57.33 -31.06 60.90
C GLU A 440 58.70 -31.74 61.08
N ILE A 441 59.11 -32.47 60.05
CA ILE A 441 60.44 -33.07 59.82
C ILE A 441 61.04 -32.38 58.59
N PRO A 442 62.24 -31.76 58.68
CA PRO A 442 62.81 -30.98 57.58
C PRO A 442 63.51 -31.85 56.52
N ALA A 443 63.62 -31.34 55.30
CA ALA A 443 64.30 -31.98 54.15
C ALA A 443 65.79 -32.31 54.38
N THR A 444 66.42 -31.70 55.39
CA THR A 444 67.80 -32.02 55.81
C THR A 444 67.89 -33.31 56.64
N GLN A 445 66.76 -33.97 56.94
CA GLN A 445 66.71 -35.19 57.72
C GLN A 445 67.24 -36.39 56.90
N THR A 446 68.45 -36.85 57.22
CA THR A 446 69.12 -37.98 56.53
C THR A 446 69.03 -39.31 57.29
N THR A 447 68.27 -39.39 58.39
CA THR A 447 68.09 -40.58 59.24
C THR A 447 66.70 -40.63 59.89
N ASN A 448 66.34 -41.70 60.59
CA ASN A 448 65.01 -41.87 61.23
C ASN A 448 64.86 -41.05 62.55
N VAL A 449 63.63 -40.77 63.03
CA VAL A 449 63.31 -39.73 64.08
C VAL A 449 62.08 -40.06 65.00
N LYS A 450 61.85 -39.35 66.15
CA LYS A 450 60.79 -39.65 67.19
C LYS A 450 60.33 -38.46 68.12
N TYR A 451 59.04 -38.39 68.57
CA TYR A 451 58.38 -37.22 69.30
C TYR A 451 57.34 -37.54 70.47
N TYR A 452 56.83 -36.53 71.25
CA TYR A 452 55.98 -36.56 72.53
C TYR A 452 54.98 -35.33 72.82
N ALA A 453 53.82 -35.39 73.57
CA ALA A 453 52.62 -34.43 73.63
C ALA A 453 52.10 -33.73 74.99
N ASN A 454 51.20 -32.66 75.03
CA ASN A 454 50.80 -31.69 76.19
C ASN A 454 49.36 -30.90 76.17
N TRP A 455 48.78 -30.18 77.23
CA TRP A 455 47.26 -29.87 77.51
C TRP A 455 46.64 -28.55 78.34
N LYS A 456 45.36 -27.95 78.21
CA LYS A 456 44.64 -26.72 78.96
C LYS A 456 42.99 -26.48 79.01
N LYS A 457 42.24 -25.54 79.74
CA LYS A 457 40.65 -25.37 79.85
C LYS A 457 39.84 -23.94 79.90
N MET A 458 38.49 -23.79 80.27
CA MET A 458 37.39 -22.69 79.98
C MET A 458 36.14 -22.33 81.01
N ASP A 459 34.96 -21.65 80.65
CA ASP A 459 34.10 -20.53 81.34
C ASP A 459 32.44 -20.50 81.52
N VAL A 460 31.63 -19.35 81.73
CA VAL A 460 30.19 -19.16 82.41
C VAL A 460 29.08 -18.04 81.91
N TYR A 461 27.78 -17.83 82.45
CA TYR A 461 26.49 -17.03 81.99
C TYR A 461 25.38 -16.34 83.04
N SER A 462 24.24 -15.58 82.67
CA SER A 462 23.13 -14.84 83.52
C SER A 462 21.63 -14.51 82.95
N PRO A 463 20.57 -13.93 83.65
CA PRO A 463 19.07 -13.83 83.28
C PRO A 463 18.34 -12.51 82.74
N ILE A 464 17.08 -12.55 82.18
CA ILE A 464 16.21 -11.43 81.64
C ILE A 464 14.64 -11.67 81.64
N TYR A 465 13.77 -10.62 81.56
CA TYR A 465 12.27 -10.65 81.48
C TYR A 465 11.60 -9.61 80.52
N PHE A 466 10.32 -9.82 80.13
CA PHE A 466 9.53 -8.96 79.21
C PHE A 466 8.04 -8.75 79.61
N VAL A 467 7.43 -7.62 79.23
CA VAL A 467 6.02 -7.23 79.45
C VAL A 467 5.40 -6.65 78.17
N CYS A 468 4.52 -7.42 77.50
CA CYS A 468 4.13 -7.14 76.10
C CYS A 468 2.93 -6.21 75.90
N ASN A 469 2.31 -5.66 76.97
CA ASN A 469 1.26 -4.63 76.91
C ASN A 469 0.13 -4.90 75.88
N GLY A 470 -0.41 -6.11 75.90
CA GLY A 470 -1.49 -6.57 75.01
C GLY A 470 -1.02 -7.29 73.74
N GLY A 471 0.27 -7.26 73.41
CA GLY A 471 0.88 -8.14 72.42
C GLY A 471 1.43 -9.45 73.01
N SER A 472 2.06 -10.25 72.16
CA SER A 472 2.73 -11.53 72.49
C SER A 472 4.02 -11.71 71.69
N PHE A 473 4.76 -12.79 71.92
CA PHE A 473 5.82 -13.24 71.00
C PHE A 473 5.34 -14.48 70.23
N THR A 474 5.80 -14.63 68.99
CA THR A 474 5.56 -15.83 68.15
C THR A 474 6.45 -17.00 68.55
N GLU A 475 7.64 -16.73 69.10
CA GLU A 475 8.61 -17.71 69.59
C GLU A 475 8.94 -17.49 71.08
N PRO A 476 9.44 -18.50 71.82
CA PRO A 476 9.80 -18.35 73.23
C PRO A 476 10.82 -17.24 73.47
N ALA A 477 10.46 -16.26 74.29
CA ALA A 477 11.38 -15.19 74.66
C ALA A 477 12.58 -15.74 75.44
N PRO A 478 13.82 -15.28 75.15
CA PRO A 478 15.02 -15.77 75.82
C PRO A 478 15.01 -15.39 77.30
N GLU A 479 15.31 -16.35 78.18
CA GLU A 479 15.34 -16.18 79.65
C GLU A 479 16.69 -15.66 80.17
N VAL A 480 17.76 -15.70 79.34
CA VAL A 480 19.16 -15.47 79.74
C VAL A 480 19.98 -14.70 78.69
N TYR A 481 20.98 -13.95 79.16
CA TYR A 481 22.04 -13.33 78.36
C TYR A 481 23.43 -13.63 78.95
N LEU A 482 24.49 -13.42 78.17
CA LEU A 482 25.88 -13.63 78.61
C LEU A 482 26.48 -12.33 79.14
N GLU A 483 26.88 -12.30 80.42
CA GLU A 483 27.49 -11.10 81.03
C GLU A 483 28.76 -10.66 80.27
N GLY A 484 28.96 -9.34 80.18
CA GLY A 484 30.07 -8.76 79.44
C GLY A 484 29.88 -8.71 77.91
N LYS A 485 28.73 -9.13 77.37
CA LYS A 485 28.39 -9.00 75.94
C LYS A 485 27.10 -8.18 75.72
N VAL A 486 26.98 -7.61 74.53
CA VAL A 486 25.74 -6.96 74.05
C VAL A 486 24.72 -8.03 73.67
N PHE A 487 23.45 -7.74 73.90
CA PHE A 487 22.33 -8.63 73.62
C PHE A 487 21.19 -7.87 72.94
N ASN A 488 20.66 -8.39 71.84
CA ASN A 488 19.59 -7.76 71.07
C ASN A 488 18.22 -8.23 71.58
N LEU A 489 17.23 -7.34 71.59
CA LEU A 489 15.89 -7.65 72.09
C LEU A 489 14.97 -8.20 70.97
N PRO A 490 14.15 -9.22 71.25
CA PRO A 490 13.13 -9.71 70.32
C PRO A 490 12.02 -8.68 70.13
N ILE A 491 11.29 -8.74 69.01
CA ILE A 491 10.14 -7.88 68.71
C ILE A 491 8.84 -8.66 69.01
N PRO A 492 7.87 -8.09 69.75
CA PRO A 492 6.55 -8.70 69.96
C PRO A 492 5.58 -8.33 68.82
N VAL A 493 4.46 -9.03 68.73
CA VAL A 493 3.37 -8.77 67.79
C VAL A 493 2.06 -8.45 68.52
N ARG A 494 1.20 -7.62 67.91
CA ARG A 494 -0.15 -7.31 68.38
C ARG A 494 -1.04 -7.03 67.18
N GLU A 495 -2.13 -7.77 67.06
CA GLU A 495 -3.09 -7.67 65.95
C GLU A 495 -3.69 -6.25 65.85
N GLY A 496 -3.54 -5.61 64.69
CA GLY A 496 -4.02 -4.24 64.41
C GLY A 496 -3.19 -3.09 65.01
N TYR A 497 -1.98 -3.35 65.50
CA TYR A 497 -1.12 -2.31 66.10
C TYR A 497 0.37 -2.44 65.72
N ASN A 498 0.98 -1.33 65.29
CA ASN A 498 2.41 -1.24 65.01
C ASN A 498 3.25 -1.11 66.29
N PHE A 499 4.40 -1.79 66.36
CA PHE A 499 5.29 -1.81 67.53
C PHE A 499 6.28 -0.64 67.52
N LEU A 500 6.22 0.21 68.55
CA LEU A 500 7.06 1.41 68.65
C LEU A 500 8.43 1.17 69.34
N GLY A 501 8.58 0.06 70.07
CA GLY A 501 9.83 -0.29 70.76
C GLY A 501 9.69 -0.57 72.27
N TRP A 502 10.75 -1.12 72.86
CA TRP A 502 10.78 -1.44 74.30
C TRP A 502 11.21 -0.25 75.16
N THR A 503 10.63 -0.14 76.35
CA THR A 503 11.06 0.80 77.39
C THR A 503 11.49 0.06 78.66
N LEU A 504 12.37 0.69 79.46
CA LEU A 504 12.80 0.18 80.77
C LEU A 504 11.86 0.59 81.91
N SER A 505 10.81 1.35 81.61
CA SER A 505 9.76 1.77 82.55
C SER A 505 8.47 2.09 81.80
N GLU A 506 7.34 1.82 82.45
CA GLU A 506 5.99 1.89 81.87
C GLU A 506 5.64 3.28 81.29
N ASP A 507 6.07 4.37 81.93
CA ASP A 507 5.79 5.77 81.52
C ASP A 507 6.82 6.41 80.54
N SER A 508 7.76 5.64 79.98
CA SER A 508 8.83 6.21 79.13
C SER A 508 8.41 6.37 77.66
N THR A 509 8.82 7.49 77.04
CA THR A 509 8.69 7.73 75.58
C THR A 509 10.00 7.53 74.82
N SER A 510 11.02 6.91 75.45
CA SER A 510 12.33 6.65 74.84
C SER A 510 12.58 5.14 74.74
N TYR A 511 12.68 4.66 73.50
CA TYR A 511 12.73 3.24 73.15
C TYR A 511 14.16 2.68 73.05
N THR A 512 14.33 1.37 73.31
CA THR A 512 15.58 0.63 73.12
C THR A 512 15.33 -0.75 72.48
N ASN A 513 16.29 -1.22 71.69
CA ASN A 513 16.27 -2.55 71.05
C ASN A 513 17.42 -3.46 71.53
N VAL A 514 18.20 -3.03 72.54
CA VAL A 514 19.37 -3.79 73.05
C VAL A 514 19.55 -3.67 74.57
N ILE A 515 20.17 -4.70 75.16
CA ILE A 515 20.89 -4.63 76.43
C ILE A 515 22.39 -4.49 76.13
N ASN A 516 23.05 -3.56 76.81
CA ASN A 516 24.46 -3.25 76.57
C ASN A 516 25.42 -4.12 77.43
N LYS A 517 26.66 -4.24 76.98
CA LYS A 517 27.72 -5.08 77.58
C LYS A 517 28.06 -4.81 79.06
N ASN A 518 27.64 -3.68 79.63
CA ASN A 518 27.90 -3.34 81.03
C ASN A 518 26.79 -3.83 81.97
N GLN A 519 25.70 -4.41 81.44
CA GLN A 519 24.63 -4.98 82.23
C GLN A 519 25.10 -6.28 82.92
N THR A 520 24.72 -6.42 84.19
CA THR A 520 24.96 -7.61 85.03
C THR A 520 23.71 -7.91 85.85
N GLY A 521 23.31 -9.17 85.95
CA GLY A 521 22.05 -9.56 86.59
C GLY A 521 20.76 -9.18 85.80
N PRO A 522 19.57 -9.38 86.40
CA PRO A 522 18.28 -9.35 85.67
C PRO A 522 17.83 -7.97 85.15
N VAL A 523 16.96 -7.99 84.13
CA VAL A 523 16.34 -6.83 83.46
C VAL A 523 14.88 -7.13 83.13
N THR A 524 14.01 -6.10 83.11
CA THR A 524 12.60 -6.17 82.66
C THR A 524 12.32 -5.04 81.66
N LEU A 525 11.47 -5.31 80.64
CA LEU A 525 11.19 -4.41 79.51
C LEU A 525 9.68 -4.35 79.19
N TYR A 526 9.18 -3.20 78.74
CA TYR A 526 7.75 -2.93 78.45
C TYR A 526 7.52 -2.54 76.98
N ALA A 527 6.45 -3.05 76.35
CA ALA A 527 6.14 -2.83 74.93
C ALA A 527 5.24 -1.60 74.68
N ASN A 528 5.40 -0.94 73.53
CA ASN A 528 4.62 0.24 73.12
C ASN A 528 4.04 0.07 71.71
N TRP A 529 2.86 0.66 71.48
CA TRP A 529 1.98 0.33 70.35
C TRP A 529 1.23 1.57 69.81
N GLU A 530 1.07 1.68 68.49
CA GLU A 530 0.12 2.60 67.83
C GLU A 530 -0.83 1.85 66.90
N LEU A 531 -1.99 2.43 66.56
CA LEU A 531 -3.01 1.77 65.73
C LEU A 531 -2.52 1.67 64.27
N ASP A 532 -2.69 0.50 63.66
CA ASP A 532 -2.37 0.33 62.25
C ASP A 532 -3.51 0.83 61.33
N THR A 533 -3.14 1.41 60.19
CA THR A 533 -4.08 2.12 59.28
C THR A 533 -3.81 1.91 57.79
N SER A 534 -2.77 1.15 57.44
CA SER A 534 -2.37 0.84 56.06
C SER A 534 -2.33 -0.68 55.87
N PHE A 535 -2.87 -1.17 54.76
CA PHE A 535 -3.11 -2.58 54.51
C PHE A 535 -2.74 -2.95 53.08
N THR A 536 -2.29 -4.19 52.87
CA THR A 536 -1.86 -4.71 51.57
C THR A 536 -2.95 -5.52 50.89
N ILE A 537 -2.83 -5.65 49.56
CA ILE A 537 -3.69 -6.50 48.72
C ILE A 537 -2.79 -7.47 47.96
N THR A 538 -2.88 -8.75 48.33
CA THR A 538 -2.28 -9.88 47.62
C THR A 538 -3.27 -10.42 46.60
N TYR A 539 -2.90 -10.44 45.33
CA TYR A 539 -3.73 -11.00 44.27
C TYR A 539 -3.29 -12.42 43.91
N VAL A 540 -4.25 -13.31 43.72
CA VAL A 540 -4.06 -14.71 43.32
C VAL A 540 -4.84 -14.93 42.03
N TYR A 541 -4.16 -15.31 40.96
CA TYR A 541 -4.79 -15.63 39.68
C TYR A 541 -3.97 -16.69 38.96
N GLU A 542 -4.64 -17.73 38.45
CA GLU A 542 -3.99 -18.82 37.71
C GLU A 542 -3.52 -18.32 36.33
N GLU A 543 -4.38 -17.56 35.66
CA GLU A 543 -4.18 -16.99 34.32
C GLU A 543 -4.92 -15.65 34.19
N GLY A 544 -4.39 -14.75 33.37
CA GLY A 544 -4.94 -13.42 33.09
C GLY A 544 -3.86 -12.40 32.76
N GLU A 545 -4.08 -11.56 31.75
CA GLU A 545 -3.30 -10.32 31.61
C GLU A 545 -4.00 -9.21 32.41
N LEU A 546 -3.22 -8.31 33.02
CA LEU A 546 -3.76 -7.05 33.53
C LEU A 546 -4.41 -6.31 32.36
N PRO A 547 -5.62 -5.74 32.52
CA PRO A 547 -6.29 -5.09 31.40
C PRO A 547 -5.41 -3.95 30.90
N ARG A 548 -5.10 -4.01 29.60
CA ARG A 548 -4.28 -3.01 28.94
C ARG A 548 -5.19 -2.01 28.24
N LYS A 549 -4.87 -0.73 28.34
CA LYS A 549 -5.51 0.32 27.53
C LYS A 549 -4.73 0.53 26.23
N VAL A 550 -5.45 0.84 25.16
CA VAL A 550 -4.86 1.48 23.98
C VAL A 550 -4.37 2.88 24.40
N PRO A 551 -3.11 3.27 24.10
CA PRO A 551 -2.64 4.62 24.40
C PRO A 551 -3.43 5.68 23.62
N ALA A 552 -3.76 6.79 24.28
CA ALA A 552 -4.54 7.87 23.69
C ALA A 552 -3.74 8.71 22.69
N ASN A 553 -2.41 8.59 22.66
CA ASN A 553 -1.49 9.26 21.74
C ASN A 553 -0.07 8.67 21.85
N ILE A 554 0.82 9.10 20.95
CA ILE A 554 2.22 8.63 20.88
C ILE A 554 3.09 9.06 22.07
N ASP A 555 2.79 10.16 22.76
CA ASP A 555 3.55 10.57 23.94
C ASP A 555 3.28 9.67 25.14
N GLU A 556 2.07 9.11 25.26
CA GLU A 556 1.75 8.07 26.24
C GLU A 556 2.53 6.76 25.96
N VAL A 557 2.75 6.41 24.68
CA VAL A 557 3.64 5.29 24.28
C VAL A 557 5.08 5.58 24.71
N ARG A 558 5.62 6.77 24.41
CA ARG A 558 6.99 7.18 24.78
C ARG A 558 7.19 7.15 26.30
N GLU A 559 6.20 7.62 27.07
CA GLU A 559 6.25 7.61 28.52
C GLU A 559 6.24 6.18 29.08
N TYR A 560 5.45 5.28 28.49
CA TYR A 560 5.44 3.86 28.85
C TYR A 560 6.79 3.18 28.55
N VAL A 561 7.41 3.45 27.40
CA VAL A 561 8.76 2.96 27.06
C VAL A 561 9.79 3.42 28.08
N PHE A 562 9.82 4.71 28.43
CA PHE A 562 10.76 5.24 29.41
C PHE A 562 10.53 4.69 30.83
N THR A 563 9.27 4.59 31.26
CA THR A 563 8.91 4.08 32.60
C THR A 563 9.31 2.61 32.73
N SER A 564 8.99 1.79 31.73
CA SER A 564 9.36 0.37 31.69
C SER A 564 10.88 0.18 31.68
N TYR A 565 11.61 0.96 30.86
CA TYR A 565 13.07 0.89 30.80
C TYR A 565 13.76 1.34 32.10
N TYR A 566 13.27 2.40 32.75
CA TYR A 566 13.76 2.85 34.05
C TYR A 566 13.50 1.82 35.16
N ASN A 567 12.29 1.27 35.22
CA ASN A 567 11.90 0.25 36.19
C ASN A 567 12.67 -1.07 36.01
N TRP A 568 13.11 -1.38 34.79
CA TRP A 568 14.01 -2.49 34.51
C TRP A 568 15.44 -2.20 34.98
N LEU A 569 16.04 -1.11 34.48
CA LEU A 569 17.45 -0.77 34.72
C LEU A 569 17.77 -0.38 36.18
N LYS A 570 16.78 0.17 36.90
CA LYS A 570 16.87 0.60 38.32
C LYS A 570 18.10 1.48 38.60
N PRO A 571 18.30 2.58 37.85
CA PRO A 571 19.47 3.45 38.00
C PRO A 571 19.45 4.18 39.36
N SER A 572 20.61 4.72 39.75
CA SER A 572 20.74 5.56 40.95
C SER A 572 20.35 7.04 40.74
N ASP A 573 20.04 7.41 39.50
CA ASP A 573 19.47 8.71 39.14
C ASP A 573 17.95 8.70 39.34
N ASP A 574 17.35 9.84 39.64
CA ASP A 574 15.90 9.99 39.54
C ASP A 574 15.41 9.90 38.07
N TYR A 575 14.13 9.63 37.90
CA TYR A 575 13.51 9.38 36.59
C TYR A 575 13.74 10.50 35.56
N GLU A 576 13.60 11.78 35.94
CA GLU A 576 13.76 12.89 35.00
C GLU A 576 15.24 13.16 34.68
N THR A 577 16.13 13.01 35.67
CA THR A 577 17.59 13.03 35.45
C THR A 577 18.02 11.90 34.51
N PHE A 578 17.50 10.68 34.69
CA PHE A 578 17.76 9.53 33.83
C PHE A 578 17.27 9.75 32.40
N LYS A 579 15.99 10.10 32.24
CA LYS A 579 15.33 10.37 30.95
C LYS A 579 16.08 11.44 30.16
N THR A 580 16.51 12.51 30.84
CA THR A 580 17.36 13.57 30.27
C THR A 580 18.72 13.04 29.79
N LYS A 581 19.40 12.21 30.58
CA LYS A 581 20.71 11.62 30.22
C LYS A 581 20.61 10.71 28.99
N VAL A 582 19.62 9.81 28.97
CA VAL A 582 19.37 8.88 27.85
C VAL A 582 19.06 9.65 26.57
N ILE A 583 18.16 10.64 26.62
CA ILE A 583 17.81 11.51 25.48
C ILE A 583 19.02 12.30 24.96
N ALA A 584 19.85 12.83 25.84
CA ALA A 584 21.06 13.57 25.44
C ALA A 584 22.06 12.65 24.73
N GLN A 585 22.25 11.42 25.24
CA GLN A 585 23.29 10.53 24.74
C GLN A 585 22.95 9.93 23.35
N TRP A 586 21.70 9.53 23.11
CA TRP A 586 21.30 8.99 21.80
C TRP A 586 21.18 10.06 20.69
N LYS A 587 21.42 11.35 21.01
CA LYS A 587 21.58 12.44 20.03
C LYS A 587 23.03 12.67 19.56
N ASP A 588 24.03 12.33 20.36
CA ASP A 588 25.42 12.79 20.16
C ASP A 588 26.32 11.86 19.31
N LYS A 589 25.73 10.84 18.67
CA LYS A 589 26.33 10.00 17.60
C LYS A 589 27.60 9.18 17.93
N GLN A 590 28.25 9.36 19.09
CA GLN A 590 29.58 8.78 19.36
C GLN A 590 29.65 7.69 20.44
N SER A 591 28.55 7.38 21.15
CA SER A 591 28.57 6.40 22.25
C SER A 591 27.48 5.35 22.13
N GLN A 592 27.82 4.21 21.52
CA GLN A 592 27.04 2.98 21.63
C GLN A 592 27.31 2.31 22.98
N GLY A 593 26.30 1.69 23.60
CA GLY A 593 26.48 0.70 24.67
C GLY A 593 26.55 1.18 26.14
N SER A 594 26.32 2.47 26.45
CA SER A 594 26.26 2.96 27.84
C SER A 594 24.93 2.68 28.56
N TYR A 595 23.84 2.66 27.78
CA TYR A 595 22.48 2.43 28.22
C TYR A 595 21.93 1.28 27.38
N GLN A 596 21.80 0.11 28.01
CA GLN A 596 21.60 -1.17 27.34
C GLN A 596 20.11 -1.37 26.98
N PHE A 597 19.63 -0.65 25.96
CA PHE A 597 18.22 -0.71 25.55
C PHE A 597 17.93 -1.90 24.64
N TYR A 598 18.73 -2.11 23.59
CA TYR A 598 18.61 -3.27 22.70
C TYR A 598 19.99 -3.75 22.24
N LYS A 599 20.09 -5.03 21.90
CA LYS A 599 21.30 -5.69 21.41
C LYS A 599 21.41 -5.51 19.90
N GLN A 600 22.50 -4.91 19.42
CA GLN A 600 22.78 -4.80 17.99
C GLN A 600 22.96 -6.22 17.40
N GLY A 601 22.26 -6.53 16.31
CA GLY A 601 22.18 -7.88 15.74
C GLY A 601 21.20 -8.84 16.44
N GLY A 602 20.49 -8.38 17.48
CA GLY A 602 19.82 -9.25 18.45
C GLY A 602 18.35 -9.59 18.20
N LYS A 603 17.79 -9.44 16.98
CA LYS A 603 16.35 -9.53 16.70
C LYS A 603 15.67 -10.77 17.29
N ASP A 604 16.33 -11.93 17.22
CA ASP A 604 15.82 -13.21 17.71
C ASP A 604 16.67 -13.75 18.87
N THR A 605 17.35 -12.86 19.59
CA THR A 605 18.31 -13.20 20.66
C THR A 605 17.83 -12.71 22.01
N ILE A 606 17.64 -13.64 22.95
CA ILE A 606 17.50 -13.30 24.37
C ILE A 606 18.88 -12.92 24.92
N ASP A 607 18.95 -11.78 25.62
CA ASP A 607 20.13 -11.30 26.32
C ASP A 607 19.72 -10.38 27.47
N ASP A 608 19.81 -10.89 28.71
CA ASP A 608 19.45 -10.18 29.94
C ASP A 608 20.35 -8.97 30.23
N ALA A 609 21.40 -8.74 29.44
CA ALA A 609 22.13 -7.49 29.48
C ALA A 609 21.41 -6.33 28.77
N TYR A 610 20.31 -6.51 28.02
CA TYR A 610 19.65 -5.43 27.27
C TYR A 610 18.11 -5.45 27.40
N PHE A 611 17.50 -4.30 27.66
CA PHE A 611 16.06 -4.17 27.98
C PHE A 611 15.11 -4.92 27.03
N CYS A 612 15.14 -4.64 25.72
CA CYS A 612 14.26 -5.30 24.73
C CYS A 612 14.59 -6.78 24.50
N ASN A 613 15.77 -7.23 24.91
CA ASN A 613 16.27 -8.60 24.72
C ASN A 613 16.22 -9.45 26.01
N ALA A 614 16.03 -8.83 27.17
CA ALA A 614 15.97 -9.53 28.45
C ALA A 614 14.77 -10.46 28.52
N SER A 615 14.93 -11.64 29.13
CA SER A 615 13.94 -12.73 29.08
C SER A 615 12.56 -12.34 29.65
N GLU A 616 12.54 -11.41 30.60
CA GLU A 616 11.31 -10.87 31.21
C GLU A 616 10.55 -9.87 30.30
N ASN A 617 11.25 -9.24 29.36
CA ASN A 617 10.72 -8.19 28.48
C ASN A 617 10.50 -8.67 27.04
N PHE A 618 11.22 -9.71 26.60
CA PHE A 618 11.39 -10.09 25.20
C PHE A 618 10.06 -10.29 24.44
N LYS A 619 9.06 -10.99 25.03
CA LYS A 619 7.76 -11.24 24.38
C LYS A 619 7.08 -9.94 23.92
N GLU A 620 7.11 -8.90 24.75
CA GLU A 620 6.42 -7.64 24.51
C GLU A 620 7.29 -6.66 23.72
N TRP A 621 8.52 -6.44 24.21
CA TRP A 621 9.39 -5.41 23.66
C TRP A 621 10.07 -5.83 22.35
N ASN A 622 10.26 -7.12 22.07
CA ASN A 622 10.75 -7.57 20.76
C ASN A 622 9.68 -7.46 19.66
N ALA A 623 8.41 -7.69 20.00
CA ALA A 623 7.29 -7.49 19.09
C ALA A 623 7.12 -6.00 18.77
N TRP A 624 7.10 -5.14 19.79
CA TRP A 624 7.08 -3.68 19.63
C TRP A 624 8.28 -3.17 18.81
N PHE A 625 9.49 -3.64 19.15
CA PHE A 625 10.71 -3.23 18.45
C PHE A 625 10.77 -3.79 17.01
N THR A 626 10.04 -4.86 16.68
CA THR A 626 9.88 -5.33 15.29
C THR A 626 8.97 -4.42 14.46
N VAL A 627 7.93 -3.83 15.06
CA VAL A 627 7.13 -2.78 14.39
C VAL A 627 7.97 -1.52 14.20
N PHE A 628 8.75 -1.14 15.23
CA PHE A 628 9.72 -0.03 15.17
C PHE A 628 10.80 -0.26 14.08
N ASP A 629 11.33 -1.48 13.97
CA ASP A 629 12.29 -1.93 12.96
C ASP A 629 11.75 -1.78 11.54
N ALA A 630 10.48 -2.18 11.33
CA ALA A 630 9.77 -1.94 10.07
C ALA A 630 9.60 -0.44 9.77
N GLN A 631 9.26 0.40 10.76
CA GLN A 631 9.16 1.85 10.57
C GLN A 631 10.51 2.50 10.24
N VAL A 632 11.60 2.07 10.89
CA VAL A 632 12.96 2.55 10.61
C VAL A 632 13.42 2.15 9.20
N THR A 633 13.06 0.95 8.76
CA THR A 633 13.32 0.45 7.39
C THR A 633 12.52 1.27 6.37
N ALA A 634 11.21 1.45 6.58
CA ALA A 634 10.36 2.28 5.70
C ALA A 634 10.83 3.75 5.61
N ALA A 635 11.41 4.30 6.68
CA ALA A 635 11.92 5.68 6.71
C ALA A 635 13.42 5.83 6.37
N ASN A 636 14.11 4.77 5.92
CA ASN A 636 15.53 4.86 5.53
C ASN A 636 16.07 3.75 4.61
N GLY A 637 15.19 3.02 3.92
CA GLY A 637 15.56 1.94 3.01
C GLY A 637 16.22 0.75 3.70
N ALA A 638 17.29 0.20 3.10
CA ALA A 638 17.95 -1.05 3.51
C ALA A 638 18.68 -1.05 4.88
N GLN A 639 18.30 -0.16 5.82
CA GLN A 639 18.89 -0.04 7.15
C GLN A 639 17.88 -0.36 8.24
N ASN A 640 17.84 -1.63 8.65
CA ASN A 640 17.03 -2.08 9.78
C ASN A 640 17.55 -1.51 11.13
N ALA A 641 16.67 -1.41 12.12
CA ALA A 641 16.97 -0.85 13.43
C ALA A 641 17.90 -1.77 14.25
N TRP A 642 17.75 -3.09 14.11
CA TRP A 642 18.56 -4.07 14.84
C TRP A 642 20.05 -4.00 14.53
N ASN A 643 20.44 -3.73 13.28
CA ASN A 643 21.82 -3.89 12.84
C ASN A 643 22.51 -2.54 12.51
N SER A 644 21.76 -1.51 12.13
CA SER A 644 22.33 -0.20 11.78
C SER A 644 22.51 0.73 12.99
N TYR A 645 23.55 1.56 12.97
CA TYR A 645 23.68 2.72 13.88
C TYR A 645 22.49 3.69 13.76
N VAL A 646 21.78 3.66 12.63
CA VAL A 646 20.54 4.42 12.39
C VAL A 646 19.43 3.98 13.34
N GLY A 647 19.35 2.71 13.77
CA GLY A 647 18.34 2.27 14.75
C GLY A 647 18.42 3.07 16.05
N ILE A 648 19.62 3.16 16.64
CA ILE A 648 19.90 3.95 17.83
C ILE A 648 19.57 5.44 17.61
N LEU A 649 19.95 5.99 16.46
CA LEU A 649 19.70 7.39 16.12
C LEU A 649 18.20 7.70 15.94
N ARG A 650 17.45 6.82 15.27
CA ARG A 650 15.99 6.97 15.08
C ARG A 650 15.24 6.78 16.40
N LEU A 651 15.69 5.86 17.26
CA LEU A 651 15.15 5.66 18.62
C LEU A 651 15.36 6.90 19.49
N GLY A 652 16.58 7.45 19.49
CA GLY A 652 16.91 8.71 20.16
C GLY A 652 16.13 9.91 19.62
N GLN A 653 15.84 9.96 18.31
CA GLN A 653 14.98 10.98 17.70
C GLN A 653 13.51 10.83 18.11
N TRP A 654 12.97 9.61 18.11
CA TRP A 654 11.58 9.32 18.44
C TRP A 654 11.27 9.57 19.92
N LEU A 655 12.05 8.99 20.83
CA LEU A 655 11.89 9.15 22.28
C LEU A 655 12.04 10.61 22.74
N ALA A 656 12.87 11.38 22.04
CA ALA A 656 13.09 12.79 22.36
C ALA A 656 12.14 13.75 21.62
N ASN A 657 11.14 13.22 20.90
CA ASN A 657 10.22 13.96 20.02
C ASN A 657 10.93 15.00 19.12
N ALA A 658 12.10 14.62 18.58
CA ALA A 658 13.10 15.57 18.08
C ALA A 658 13.18 15.69 16.55
N SER A 659 12.30 15.01 15.79
CA SER A 659 12.18 15.16 14.35
C SER A 659 10.81 14.65 13.84
N PRO A 660 9.77 15.50 13.84
CA PRO A 660 8.43 15.10 13.40
C PRO A 660 8.40 14.58 11.95
N THR A 661 9.15 15.21 11.04
CA THR A 661 9.26 14.80 9.62
C THR A 661 9.91 13.43 9.40
N THR A 662 10.58 12.86 10.41
CA THR A 662 11.15 11.50 10.35
C THR A 662 10.14 10.43 10.80
N TRP A 663 9.12 10.81 11.56
CA TRP A 663 8.15 9.90 12.18
C TRP A 663 6.75 10.33 11.79
N LYS A 664 6.36 9.96 10.57
CA LYS A 664 5.04 10.23 9.97
C LYS A 664 3.91 9.75 10.89
N ASP A 665 2.74 10.36 10.79
CA ASP A 665 1.58 9.99 11.62
C ASP A 665 1.16 8.53 11.42
N SER A 666 1.31 7.96 10.22
CA SER A 666 1.12 6.52 9.97
C SER A 666 2.09 5.63 10.74
N MET A 667 3.35 6.04 10.88
CA MET A 667 4.39 5.32 11.65
C MET A 667 4.14 5.43 13.15
N ASN A 668 3.72 6.61 13.63
CA ASN A 668 3.30 6.80 15.02
C ASN A 668 2.02 5.99 15.32
N GLN A 669 1.06 5.96 14.40
CA GLN A 669 -0.15 5.15 14.55
C GLN A 669 0.16 3.66 14.56
N ALA A 670 1.09 3.18 13.72
CA ALA A 670 1.56 1.79 13.77
C ALA A 670 2.18 1.44 15.14
N LEU A 671 2.91 2.37 15.77
CA LEU A 671 3.44 2.18 17.12
C LEU A 671 2.37 2.29 18.22
N ILE A 672 1.33 3.12 18.06
CA ILE A 672 0.16 3.18 18.95
C ILE A 672 -0.62 1.85 18.87
N ASP A 673 -0.93 1.39 17.66
CA ASP A 673 -1.63 0.13 17.40
C ASP A 673 -0.86 -1.11 17.87
N ALA A 674 0.48 -1.01 17.96
CA ALA A 674 1.37 -2.04 18.49
C ALA A 674 1.65 -1.92 20.00
N THR A 675 1.05 -0.94 20.70
CA THR A 675 1.26 -0.73 22.14
C THR A 675 -0.04 -0.92 22.92
N LEU A 676 0.03 -1.69 24.01
CA LEU A 676 -1.08 -1.86 24.95
C LEU A 676 -0.54 -1.68 26.38
N ILE A 677 -0.90 -0.57 27.03
CA ILE A 677 -0.33 -0.16 28.33
C ILE A 677 -1.10 -0.82 29.49
N PRO A 678 -0.46 -1.64 30.34
CA PRO A 678 -1.11 -2.27 31.50
C PRO A 678 -1.68 -1.25 32.49
N ILE A 679 -2.89 -1.51 32.99
CA ILE A 679 -3.45 -0.80 34.15
C ILE A 679 -2.90 -1.48 35.42
N PRO A 680 -2.18 -0.75 36.30
CA PRO A 680 -1.57 -1.34 37.48
C PRO A 680 -2.62 -1.73 38.53
N LEU A 681 -2.38 -2.85 39.23
CA LEU A 681 -3.19 -3.26 40.38
C LEU A 681 -2.91 -2.38 41.60
N ILE A 682 -3.92 -2.22 42.45
CA ILE A 682 -3.81 -1.54 43.74
C ILE A 682 -3.25 -2.55 44.75
N THR A 683 -1.98 -2.45 45.13
CA THR A 683 -1.35 -3.33 46.13
C THR A 683 -1.50 -2.86 47.57
N GLU A 684 -1.96 -1.61 47.79
CA GLU A 684 -2.04 -0.98 49.11
C GLU A 684 -3.30 -0.10 49.25
N TYR A 685 -3.91 -0.09 50.44
CA TYR A 685 -4.99 0.83 50.80
C TYR A 685 -4.98 1.18 52.28
N ASN A 686 -5.57 2.33 52.63
CA ASN A 686 -5.66 2.82 54.00
C ASN A 686 -7.10 2.74 54.51
N LEU A 687 -7.26 2.70 55.83
CA LEU A 687 -8.58 2.75 56.48
C LEU A 687 -9.32 4.05 56.09
N GLY A 688 -10.43 3.92 55.37
CA GLY A 688 -11.20 5.03 54.82
C GLY A 688 -11.07 5.24 53.31
N ASP A 689 -10.18 4.52 52.61
CA ASP A 689 -10.07 4.56 51.15
C ASP A 689 -11.34 4.06 50.45
N THR A 690 -11.57 4.48 49.21
CA THR A 690 -12.55 3.83 48.33
C THR A 690 -11.95 3.77 46.92
N LYS A 691 -11.76 2.56 46.40
CA LYS A 691 -11.04 2.30 45.14
C LYS A 691 -11.71 1.12 44.43
N GLU A 692 -12.13 1.33 43.18
CA GLU A 692 -12.67 0.24 42.34
C GLU A 692 -11.54 -0.77 42.00
N LEU A 693 -11.85 -2.06 41.94
CA LEU A 693 -10.87 -3.09 41.57
C LEU A 693 -10.82 -3.28 40.05
N VAL A 694 -9.66 -3.70 39.56
CA VAL A 694 -9.33 -3.81 38.13
C VAL A 694 -9.90 -5.14 37.57
N GLU A 695 -10.76 -5.09 36.55
CA GLU A 695 -11.25 -6.29 35.87
C GLU A 695 -10.17 -6.90 34.97
N LEU A 696 -9.82 -8.18 35.17
CA LEU A 696 -8.84 -8.86 34.31
C LEU A 696 -9.39 -9.18 32.92
N VAL A 697 -8.50 -9.48 31.98
CA VAL A 697 -8.84 -10.10 30.67
C VAL A 697 -8.02 -11.36 30.42
N VAL A 698 -8.61 -12.35 29.75
CA VAL A 698 -7.90 -13.51 29.19
C VAL A 698 -8.12 -13.60 27.69
N ASP A 699 -7.04 -13.95 27.01
CA ASP A 699 -6.96 -14.07 25.55
C ASP A 699 -7.77 -15.27 24.99
N ASP A 700 -8.26 -16.15 25.87
CA ASP A 700 -9.03 -17.34 25.52
C ASP A 700 -10.56 -17.15 25.59
N GLY A 701 -11.03 -15.93 25.83
CA GLY A 701 -12.45 -15.56 25.74
C GLY A 701 -13.32 -15.96 26.93
N ARG A 702 -12.77 -16.52 28.03
CA ARG A 702 -13.54 -16.67 29.29
C ARG A 702 -13.92 -15.30 29.85
N THR A 703 -15.12 -15.20 30.41
CA THR A 703 -15.60 -13.97 31.06
C THR A 703 -15.04 -13.87 32.49
N PHE A 704 -14.50 -12.69 32.86
CA PHE A 704 -14.08 -12.42 34.23
C PHE A 704 -15.31 -12.41 35.16
N LEU A 705 -15.34 -13.29 36.16
CA LEU A 705 -16.44 -13.35 37.12
C LEU A 705 -16.21 -12.39 38.29
N GLY A 706 -14.97 -11.97 38.53
CA GLY A 706 -14.57 -10.99 39.54
C GLY A 706 -13.43 -11.47 40.43
N TRP A 707 -13.07 -10.60 41.39
CA TRP A 707 -12.22 -10.92 42.53
C TRP A 707 -13.05 -11.49 43.68
N TYR A 708 -12.48 -12.43 44.43
CA TYR A 708 -13.13 -13.11 45.55
C TYR A 708 -12.21 -13.17 46.77
N ASP A 709 -12.75 -12.95 47.97
CA ASP A 709 -11.99 -13.08 49.23
C ASP A 709 -11.73 -14.55 49.60
N GLU A 710 -10.88 -14.78 50.61
CA GLU A 710 -10.57 -16.13 51.15
C GLU A 710 -11.80 -16.91 51.67
N LYS A 711 -12.97 -16.27 51.79
CA LYS A 711 -14.23 -16.86 52.25
C LYS A 711 -15.19 -17.14 51.08
N GLY A 712 -14.80 -16.82 49.85
CA GLY A 712 -15.60 -17.00 48.64
C GLY A 712 -16.64 -15.91 48.36
N ASN A 713 -16.54 -14.75 49.02
CA ASN A 713 -17.38 -13.58 48.73
C ASN A 713 -16.78 -12.79 47.57
N LYS A 714 -17.61 -12.32 46.62
CA LYS A 714 -17.14 -11.40 45.58
C LYS A 714 -16.76 -10.06 46.19
N VAL A 715 -15.62 -9.50 45.79
CA VAL A 715 -15.16 -8.16 46.14
C VAL A 715 -15.05 -7.35 44.85
N ASP A 716 -16.06 -6.52 44.56
CA ASP A 716 -16.05 -5.63 43.40
C ASP A 716 -15.11 -4.42 43.60
N LYS A 717 -14.89 -4.00 44.85
CA LYS A 717 -14.07 -2.84 45.20
C LYS A 717 -13.65 -2.76 46.67
N ILE A 718 -12.69 -1.89 46.94
CA ILE A 718 -12.32 -1.45 48.29
C ILE A 718 -13.29 -0.37 48.78
N THR A 719 -13.84 -0.55 49.98
CA THR A 719 -14.75 0.41 50.64
C THR A 719 -14.16 0.94 51.95
N ALA A 720 -14.63 2.13 52.37
CA ALA A 720 -14.05 2.91 53.47
C ALA A 720 -14.11 2.25 54.87
N ASP A 721 -14.84 1.15 55.00
CA ASP A 721 -14.98 0.33 56.20
C ASP A 721 -14.12 -0.95 56.21
N MET A 722 -13.42 -1.26 55.11
CA MET A 722 -12.51 -2.41 55.03
C MET A 722 -11.22 -2.17 55.82
N SER A 723 -10.70 -3.22 56.46
CA SER A 723 -9.47 -3.17 57.26
C SER A 723 -8.80 -4.55 57.39
N GLY A 724 -7.49 -4.55 57.59
CA GLY A 724 -6.63 -5.74 57.50
C GLY A 724 -6.21 -6.05 56.07
N ASP A 725 -5.17 -6.87 55.91
CA ASP A 725 -4.70 -7.31 54.59
C ASP A 725 -5.75 -8.16 53.86
N LEU A 726 -5.74 -8.11 52.52
CA LEU A 726 -6.66 -8.84 51.66
C LEU A 726 -5.92 -9.82 50.74
N THR A 727 -6.37 -11.07 50.70
CA THR A 727 -6.07 -11.99 49.59
C THR A 727 -7.27 -12.03 48.63
N LEU A 728 -7.07 -11.65 47.38
CA LEU A 728 -8.11 -11.60 46.34
C LEU A 728 -7.81 -12.59 45.21
N THR A 729 -8.70 -13.58 45.05
CA THR A 729 -8.61 -14.62 44.01
C THR A 729 -9.43 -14.25 42.78
N ALA A 730 -8.85 -14.27 41.59
CA ALA A 730 -9.56 -14.11 40.33
C ALA A 730 -10.40 -15.36 40.01
N MET A 731 -11.61 -15.18 39.47
CA MET A 731 -12.38 -16.28 38.89
C MET A 731 -12.88 -15.98 37.47
N TRP A 732 -13.00 -17.05 36.68
CA TRP A 732 -13.32 -17.05 35.26
C TRP A 732 -14.51 -17.97 34.95
N SER A 733 -15.22 -17.73 33.84
CA SER A 733 -16.18 -18.70 33.32
C SER A 733 -15.50 -20.01 32.92
N ALA A 734 -16.25 -21.12 32.85
CA ALA A 734 -15.74 -22.34 32.24
C ALA A 734 -15.38 -22.11 30.75
N SER A 735 -14.38 -22.83 30.26
CA SER A 735 -13.97 -22.80 28.84
C SER A 735 -14.59 -23.95 28.06
N THR A 736 -14.98 -23.66 26.82
CA THR A 736 -15.47 -24.62 25.82
C THR A 736 -14.41 -24.75 24.72
N PRO A 737 -13.74 -25.90 24.56
CA PRO A 737 -12.69 -26.09 23.56
C PRO A 737 -13.26 -26.21 22.15
N ALA A 738 -12.40 -26.04 21.14
CA ALA A 738 -12.76 -26.31 19.74
C ALA A 738 -12.67 -27.81 19.42
N GLU A 739 -13.74 -28.35 18.85
CA GLU A 739 -13.81 -29.73 18.36
C GLU A 739 -13.44 -29.84 16.87
N SER A 740 -13.70 -28.80 16.07
CA SER A 740 -13.24 -28.72 14.68
C SER A 740 -13.11 -27.28 14.17
N PHE A 741 -12.30 -27.12 13.12
CA PHE A 741 -11.97 -25.85 12.46
C PHE A 741 -12.04 -26.04 10.95
N GLU A 742 -12.77 -25.17 10.26
CA GLU A 742 -12.86 -25.12 8.79
C GLU A 742 -12.39 -23.75 8.30
N LEU A 743 -11.49 -23.71 7.32
CA LEU A 743 -10.90 -22.48 6.75
C LEU A 743 -11.13 -22.43 5.25
N THR A 744 -11.64 -21.30 4.74
CA THR A 744 -11.68 -21.01 3.31
C THR A 744 -10.27 -20.70 2.82
N LYS A 745 -9.58 -21.74 2.31
CA LYS A 745 -8.24 -21.63 1.74
C LYS A 745 -8.28 -20.99 0.34
N VAL A 746 -7.18 -20.35 -0.04
CA VAL A 746 -6.97 -19.72 -1.35
C VAL A 746 -5.63 -20.16 -1.88
N GLU A 747 -5.58 -20.63 -3.12
CA GLU A 747 -4.33 -21.11 -3.76
C GLU A 747 -3.58 -20.00 -4.49
N LYS A 748 -4.28 -18.94 -4.93
CA LYS A 748 -3.71 -17.82 -5.70
C LYS A 748 -4.29 -16.45 -5.30
N LEU A 749 -3.45 -15.42 -5.32
CA LEU A 749 -3.82 -14.01 -5.09
C LEU A 749 -3.11 -13.12 -6.13
N GLY A 750 -3.77 -12.09 -6.68
CA GLY A 750 -3.10 -11.14 -7.56
C GLY A 750 -2.06 -10.30 -6.81
N LYS A 751 -1.00 -9.86 -7.49
CA LYS A 751 -0.14 -8.77 -6.98
C LYS A 751 -1.01 -7.53 -6.76
N LEU A 752 -0.82 -6.82 -5.65
CA LEU A 752 -1.63 -5.68 -5.17
C LEU A 752 -3.10 -6.02 -4.79
N ASP A 753 -3.57 -7.27 -4.97
CA ASP A 753 -4.88 -7.68 -4.48
C ASP A 753 -4.88 -7.99 -2.97
N SER A 754 -6.08 -7.98 -2.38
CA SER A 754 -6.30 -8.31 -0.97
C SER A 754 -7.43 -9.33 -0.79
N TYR A 755 -7.29 -10.27 0.13
CA TYR A 755 -8.28 -11.33 0.39
C TYR A 755 -8.53 -11.52 1.90
N GLN A 756 -9.79 -11.39 2.31
CA GLN A 756 -10.23 -11.66 3.69
C GLN A 756 -10.35 -13.17 3.93
N LEU A 757 -9.50 -13.73 4.79
CA LEU A 757 -9.66 -15.12 5.25
C LEU A 757 -10.94 -15.27 6.08
N THR A 758 -11.61 -16.40 5.91
CA THR A 758 -12.89 -16.72 6.59
C THR A 758 -12.86 -18.15 7.12
N TRP A 759 -13.31 -18.34 8.37
CA TRP A 759 -13.26 -19.63 9.06
C TRP A 759 -14.49 -19.88 9.94
N VAL A 760 -14.68 -21.16 10.30
CA VAL A 760 -15.70 -21.63 11.24
C VAL A 760 -15.02 -22.45 12.33
N LEU A 761 -15.39 -22.20 13.59
CA LEU A 761 -15.06 -23.03 14.75
C LEU A 761 -16.33 -23.71 15.24
N LEU A 762 -16.27 -25.02 15.47
CA LEU A 762 -17.35 -25.79 16.08
C LEU A 762 -16.89 -26.44 17.40
N PRO A 763 -17.72 -26.46 18.45
CA PRO A 763 -19.05 -25.83 18.53
C PRO A 763 -18.98 -24.30 18.45
N ALA A 764 -20.04 -23.64 17.98
CA ALA A 764 -20.04 -22.17 17.82
C ALA A 764 -19.88 -21.41 19.16
N GLU A 765 -20.13 -22.09 20.29
CA GLU A 765 -19.90 -21.62 21.66
C GLU A 765 -18.46 -21.84 22.15
N THR A 766 -17.54 -22.29 21.29
CA THR A 766 -16.09 -22.35 21.57
C THR A 766 -15.65 -21.02 22.20
N THR A 767 -15.02 -21.08 23.36
CA THR A 767 -14.73 -19.89 24.17
C THR A 767 -13.59 -19.09 23.57
N ASN A 768 -12.49 -19.75 23.20
CA ASN A 768 -11.40 -19.11 22.48
C ASN A 768 -11.70 -19.08 20.97
N LYS A 769 -11.93 -17.90 20.39
CA LYS A 769 -12.21 -17.76 18.94
C LYS A 769 -11.02 -17.19 18.16
N LYS A 770 -9.86 -17.05 18.81
CA LYS A 770 -8.66 -16.43 18.27
C LYS A 770 -7.88 -17.42 17.39
N ILE A 771 -7.73 -17.05 16.12
CA ILE A 771 -6.83 -17.71 15.16
C ILE A 771 -5.68 -16.73 14.89
N VAL A 772 -4.45 -17.21 14.86
CA VAL A 772 -3.28 -16.41 14.47
C VAL A 772 -2.82 -16.87 13.10
N PHE A 773 -2.75 -15.96 12.13
CA PHE A 773 -2.25 -16.23 10.79
C PHE A 773 -0.87 -15.63 10.60
N THR A 774 0.03 -16.36 9.94
CA THR A 774 1.37 -15.90 9.57
C THR A 774 1.72 -16.32 8.14
N SER A 775 2.61 -15.57 7.49
CA SER A 775 3.14 -15.86 6.16
C SER A 775 4.64 -16.18 6.25
N SER A 776 5.11 -17.15 5.48
CA SER A 776 6.54 -17.50 5.40
C SER A 776 7.42 -16.39 4.81
N ASP A 777 6.85 -15.50 3.99
CA ASP A 777 7.53 -14.31 3.48
C ASP A 777 6.54 -13.12 3.40
N PRO A 778 6.56 -12.18 4.36
CA PRO A 778 5.68 -11.01 4.35
C PRO A 778 6.02 -9.99 3.24
N THR A 779 7.14 -10.14 2.53
CA THR A 779 7.51 -9.30 1.37
C THR A 779 6.89 -9.79 0.06
N ILE A 780 6.42 -11.04 0.03
CA ILE A 780 5.63 -11.61 -1.06
C ILE A 780 4.13 -11.46 -0.74
N LEU A 781 3.71 -11.90 0.46
CA LEU A 781 2.33 -11.77 0.95
C LEU A 781 2.34 -11.51 2.45
N SER A 782 1.79 -10.36 2.88
CA SER A 782 1.59 -10.06 4.30
C SER A 782 0.17 -10.39 4.75
N ILE A 783 -0.03 -10.71 6.04
CA ILE A 783 -1.36 -10.90 6.63
C ILE A 783 -1.51 -9.91 7.79
N ASP A 784 -2.64 -9.20 7.83
CA ASP A 784 -2.91 -8.20 8.86
C ASP A 784 -3.61 -8.76 10.10
N LYS A 785 -3.83 -7.90 11.11
CA LYS A 785 -4.52 -8.25 12.37
C LYS A 785 -6.01 -8.57 12.23
N TYR A 786 -6.58 -8.40 11.03
CA TYR A 786 -7.96 -8.74 10.68
C TYR A 786 -8.03 -10.01 9.79
N ALA A 787 -6.88 -10.68 9.59
CA ALA A 787 -6.72 -11.84 8.71
C ALA A 787 -7.01 -11.54 7.23
N VAL A 788 -6.76 -10.30 6.80
CA VAL A 788 -6.68 -9.96 5.37
C VAL A 788 -5.27 -10.26 4.87
N MET A 789 -5.17 -11.07 3.82
CA MET A 789 -3.95 -11.27 3.06
C MET A 789 -3.78 -10.15 2.04
N HIS A 790 -2.57 -9.64 1.85
CA HIS A 790 -2.23 -8.64 0.84
C HIS A 790 -1.04 -9.14 0.00
N GLY A 791 -1.20 -9.23 -1.31
CA GLY A 791 -0.14 -9.65 -2.23
C GLY A 791 0.74 -8.47 -2.64
N HIS A 792 2.05 -8.55 -2.44
CA HIS A 792 2.99 -7.45 -2.72
C HIS A 792 3.89 -7.73 -3.93
N LYS A 793 4.36 -8.98 -4.07
CA LYS A 793 5.32 -9.40 -5.08
C LYS A 793 4.99 -10.80 -5.58
N VAL A 794 5.29 -11.10 -6.84
CA VAL A 794 5.09 -12.44 -7.42
C VAL A 794 5.98 -13.48 -6.70
N GLY A 795 5.38 -14.59 -6.28
CA GLY A 795 6.06 -15.67 -5.57
C GLY A 795 5.10 -16.56 -4.77
N LYS A 796 5.60 -17.67 -4.23
CA LYS A 796 4.82 -18.58 -3.36
C LYS A 796 5.17 -18.37 -1.89
N VAL A 797 4.16 -18.41 -1.03
CA VAL A 797 4.31 -18.43 0.43
C VAL A 797 3.58 -19.62 1.04
N THR A 798 4.04 -20.07 2.19
CA THR A 798 3.24 -20.90 3.10
C THR A 798 2.54 -19.97 4.10
N VAL A 799 1.21 -20.02 4.13
CA VAL A 799 0.39 -19.39 5.18
C VAL A 799 0.12 -20.42 6.27
N THR A 800 0.52 -20.11 7.50
CA THR A 800 0.30 -20.94 8.69
C THR A 800 -0.81 -20.33 9.55
N TYR A 801 -1.64 -21.16 10.16
CA TYR A 801 -2.74 -20.76 11.04
C TYR A 801 -2.72 -21.57 12.35
N ASP A 802 -2.67 -20.86 13.48
CA ASP A 802 -2.71 -21.45 14.82
C ASP A 802 -4.10 -21.32 15.43
N VAL A 803 -4.73 -22.45 15.75
CA VAL A 803 -6.06 -22.52 16.37
C VAL A 803 -5.90 -22.53 17.89
N LEU A 804 -5.90 -21.35 18.53
CA LEU A 804 -5.54 -21.24 19.95
C LEU A 804 -6.52 -21.92 20.92
N ALA A 805 -7.71 -22.30 20.44
CA ALA A 805 -8.69 -23.09 21.18
C ALA A 805 -8.35 -24.59 21.29
N ASN A 806 -7.58 -25.10 20.34
CA ASN A 806 -7.14 -26.48 20.26
C ASN A 806 -5.99 -26.57 19.23
N PRO A 807 -4.72 -26.57 19.67
CA PRO A 807 -3.57 -26.57 18.77
C PRO A 807 -3.52 -27.74 17.78
N GLU A 808 -4.19 -28.87 18.05
CA GLU A 808 -4.28 -30.02 17.12
C GLU A 808 -5.08 -29.70 15.83
N LEU A 809 -5.84 -28.60 15.81
CA LEU A 809 -6.58 -28.11 14.64
C LEU A 809 -5.78 -27.11 13.78
N SER A 810 -4.57 -26.73 14.22
CA SER A 810 -3.68 -25.80 13.51
C SER A 810 -3.08 -26.43 12.25
N GLY A 811 -2.58 -25.61 11.33
CA GLY A 811 -1.97 -26.11 10.10
C GLY A 811 -1.52 -25.02 9.14
N SER A 812 -1.38 -25.38 7.87
CA SER A 812 -0.96 -24.44 6.83
C SER A 812 -1.59 -24.72 5.46
N PHE A 813 -1.30 -23.84 4.50
CA PHE A 813 -1.57 -23.97 3.08
C PHE A 813 -0.61 -23.09 2.29
N GLU A 814 -0.45 -23.34 0.99
CA GLU A 814 0.35 -22.48 0.10
C GLU A 814 -0.53 -21.46 -0.62
N VAL A 815 0.03 -20.27 -0.88
CA VAL A 815 -0.59 -19.22 -1.70
C VAL A 815 0.45 -18.73 -2.71
N GLU A 816 0.09 -18.72 -3.99
CA GLU A 816 0.88 -18.09 -5.05
C GLU A 816 0.37 -16.67 -5.30
N VAL A 817 1.21 -15.67 -5.02
CA VAL A 817 0.99 -14.31 -5.52
C VAL A 817 1.44 -14.27 -6.98
N PHE A 818 0.56 -13.87 -7.89
CA PHE A 818 0.81 -13.93 -9.34
C PHE A 818 0.38 -12.65 -10.07
N VAL A 819 0.78 -12.57 -11.34
CA VAL A 819 0.34 -11.59 -12.33
C VAL A 819 0.10 -12.37 -13.62
N ASP A 820 -1.04 -12.16 -14.30
CA ASP A 820 -1.30 -12.84 -15.57
C ASP A 820 -0.38 -12.29 -16.67
N PRO A 821 -0.02 -13.10 -17.69
CA PRO A 821 0.77 -12.63 -18.81
C PRO A 821 0.08 -11.48 -19.56
N TYR A 822 0.82 -10.39 -19.76
CA TYR A 822 0.34 -9.20 -20.48
C TYR A 822 1.38 -8.70 -21.48
N ILE A 823 1.05 -7.69 -22.28
CA ILE A 823 2.01 -7.01 -23.17
C ILE A 823 2.21 -5.58 -22.67
N ASP A 824 3.48 -5.20 -22.51
CA ASP A 824 3.91 -3.82 -22.35
C ASP A 824 4.54 -3.33 -23.66
N ALA A 825 4.41 -2.03 -23.98
CA ALA A 825 4.89 -1.47 -25.24
C ALA A 825 5.28 0.01 -25.16
N THR A 826 6.14 0.43 -26.08
CA THR A 826 6.70 1.79 -26.22
C THR A 826 6.72 2.21 -27.69
N PHE A 827 6.66 3.51 -27.96
CA PHE A 827 6.82 4.14 -29.27
C PHE A 827 8.17 4.86 -29.33
N ASP A 828 9.03 4.55 -30.31
CA ASP A 828 10.37 5.18 -30.45
C ASP A 828 10.34 6.73 -30.50
N THR A 829 9.20 7.31 -30.88
CA THR A 829 9.00 8.77 -30.94
C THR A 829 7.60 9.24 -30.57
N THR A 830 6.54 8.63 -31.15
CA THR A 830 5.14 9.09 -31.02
C THR A 830 4.18 8.11 -31.71
N SER A 831 2.88 8.18 -31.41
CA SER A 831 1.83 7.41 -32.10
C SER A 831 1.45 7.95 -33.49
N VAL A 832 2.13 9.00 -33.98
CA VAL A 832 1.80 9.73 -35.20
C VAL A 832 2.84 9.56 -36.30
N VAL A 833 2.42 9.18 -37.51
CA VAL A 833 3.30 8.93 -38.67
C VAL A 833 2.84 9.68 -39.92
N GLY A 834 3.74 10.00 -40.85
CA GLY A 834 3.38 10.56 -42.15
C GLY A 834 2.98 9.51 -43.19
N VAL A 835 2.17 9.93 -44.17
CA VAL A 835 1.99 9.15 -45.41
C VAL A 835 3.33 9.01 -46.14
N GLY A 836 3.84 7.78 -46.27
CA GLY A 836 5.15 7.46 -46.83
C GLY A 836 6.29 7.39 -45.81
N GLU A 837 6.00 7.44 -44.51
CA GLU A 837 6.98 7.37 -43.42
C GLU A 837 6.76 6.14 -42.53
N TYR A 838 7.69 5.93 -41.60
CA TYR A 838 7.70 4.82 -40.64
C TYR A 838 7.76 5.35 -39.20
N ILE A 839 7.13 4.64 -38.26
CA ILE A 839 7.42 4.70 -36.83
C ILE A 839 7.72 3.27 -36.32
N GLN A 840 8.39 3.16 -35.18
CA GLN A 840 8.71 1.89 -34.54
C GLN A 840 7.90 1.77 -33.24
N ILE A 841 7.30 0.59 -33.03
CA ILE A 841 6.72 0.20 -31.74
C ILE A 841 7.54 -0.96 -31.20
N ASN A 842 8.00 -0.88 -29.97
CA ASN A 842 8.64 -1.99 -29.27
C ASN A 842 7.61 -2.58 -28.30
N ALA A 843 7.43 -3.91 -28.31
CA ALA A 843 6.51 -4.59 -27.39
C ALA A 843 7.16 -5.84 -26.81
N LYS A 844 6.77 -6.20 -25.59
CA LYS A 844 7.34 -7.31 -24.84
C LYS A 844 6.23 -8.04 -24.06
N VAL A 845 6.28 -9.37 -24.06
CA VAL A 845 5.46 -10.19 -23.15
C VAL A 845 6.02 -10.07 -21.73
N MET A 846 5.14 -9.74 -20.79
CA MET A 846 5.42 -9.57 -19.37
C MET A 846 4.76 -10.71 -18.58
N ALA A 847 5.32 -11.06 -17.42
CA ALA A 847 4.96 -12.23 -16.60
C ALA A 847 5.02 -13.62 -17.29
N ALA A 848 5.44 -13.70 -18.56
CA ALA A 848 5.77 -14.94 -19.26
C ALA A 848 6.85 -14.72 -20.33
N ASN A 849 7.45 -15.81 -20.81
CA ASN A 849 8.22 -15.79 -22.06
C ASN A 849 7.26 -15.95 -23.25
N GLY A 850 7.42 -15.13 -24.28
CA GLY A 850 6.62 -15.22 -25.50
C GLY A 850 7.13 -14.31 -26.61
N LYS A 851 6.85 -14.69 -27.86
CA LYS A 851 7.13 -13.87 -29.05
C LYS A 851 5.91 -13.02 -29.38
N ILE A 852 6.14 -11.79 -29.87
CA ILE A 852 5.07 -10.90 -30.35
C ILE A 852 4.69 -11.26 -31.79
N VAL A 853 3.38 -11.29 -32.06
CA VAL A 853 2.77 -11.31 -33.38
C VAL A 853 2.11 -9.95 -33.61
N TRP A 854 2.36 -9.35 -34.78
CA TRP A 854 1.89 -8.02 -35.13
C TRP A 854 0.78 -8.07 -36.19
N THR A 855 -0.27 -7.26 -36.03
CA THR A 855 -1.37 -7.16 -37.01
C THR A 855 -1.94 -5.74 -37.08
N SER A 856 -2.06 -5.17 -38.28
CA SER A 856 -2.83 -3.94 -38.51
C SER A 856 -4.31 -4.25 -38.77
N LYS A 857 -5.23 -3.55 -38.10
CA LYS A 857 -6.67 -3.64 -38.35
C LYS A 857 -7.09 -3.05 -39.70
N ASP A 858 -6.34 -2.08 -40.23
CA ASP A 858 -6.53 -1.55 -41.60
C ASP A 858 -5.18 -1.41 -42.34
N PRO A 859 -4.76 -2.46 -43.07
CA PRO A 859 -3.58 -2.45 -43.92
C PRO A 859 -3.59 -1.46 -45.11
N ALA A 860 -4.67 -0.70 -45.34
CA ALA A 860 -4.71 0.41 -46.30
C ALA A 860 -4.39 1.77 -45.65
N ILE A 861 -4.62 1.94 -44.35
CA ILE A 861 -4.17 3.11 -43.58
C ILE A 861 -2.69 2.96 -43.20
N ALA A 862 -2.32 1.89 -42.50
CA ALA A 862 -0.92 1.55 -42.21
C ALA A 862 -0.67 0.04 -42.16
N THR A 863 0.55 -0.39 -42.43
CA THR A 863 0.99 -1.79 -42.23
C THR A 863 2.10 -1.88 -41.20
N VAL A 864 2.08 -2.92 -40.38
CA VAL A 864 3.15 -3.30 -39.46
C VAL A 864 3.92 -4.51 -40.01
N ASP A 865 5.22 -4.62 -39.71
CA ASP A 865 6.06 -5.78 -40.04
C ASP A 865 6.24 -6.74 -38.84
N GLU A 866 7.08 -7.77 -38.99
CA GLU A 866 7.36 -8.75 -37.92
C GLU A 866 8.15 -8.17 -36.72
N ASN A 867 8.71 -6.97 -36.87
CA ASN A 867 9.54 -6.30 -35.87
C ASN A 867 8.81 -5.13 -35.18
N GLY A 868 7.52 -4.89 -35.47
CA GLY A 868 6.75 -3.77 -34.91
C GLY A 868 6.94 -2.44 -35.65
N GLN A 869 7.57 -2.44 -36.82
CA GLN A 869 7.76 -1.23 -37.63
C GLN A 869 6.49 -0.93 -38.45
N VAL A 870 5.88 0.23 -38.21
CA VAL A 870 4.62 0.65 -38.81
C VAL A 870 4.85 1.68 -39.92
N TYR A 871 4.37 1.38 -41.13
CA TYR A 871 4.46 2.21 -42.33
C TYR A 871 3.11 2.86 -42.68
N GLY A 872 3.07 4.20 -42.71
CA GLY A 872 1.87 4.98 -43.06
C GLY A 872 1.61 5.02 -44.57
N LYS A 873 0.43 4.56 -45.02
CA LYS A 873 0.05 4.49 -46.45
C LYS A 873 -0.98 5.53 -46.87
N SER A 874 -1.97 5.80 -46.03
CA SER A 874 -3.02 6.80 -46.29
C SER A 874 -3.51 7.40 -44.98
N SER A 875 -4.02 8.63 -45.03
CA SER A 875 -4.36 9.40 -43.83
C SER A 875 -5.58 8.85 -43.10
N GLY A 876 -5.45 8.59 -41.81
CA GLY A 876 -6.49 8.02 -40.95
C GLY A 876 -5.94 7.55 -39.62
N TYR A 877 -6.81 7.04 -38.75
CA TYR A 877 -6.44 6.32 -37.53
C TYR A 877 -6.59 4.81 -37.75
N VAL A 878 -5.65 4.02 -37.26
CA VAL A 878 -5.67 2.55 -37.34
C VAL A 878 -5.12 1.93 -36.06
N GLU A 879 -5.66 0.78 -35.69
CA GLU A 879 -5.19 -0.01 -34.56
C GLU A 879 -4.17 -1.06 -35.02
N ILE A 880 -3.01 -1.07 -34.36
CA ILE A 880 -1.96 -2.06 -34.47
C ILE A 880 -2.07 -2.96 -33.24
N VAL A 881 -2.29 -4.24 -33.43
CA VAL A 881 -2.35 -5.24 -32.35
C VAL A 881 -0.99 -5.91 -32.24
N ALA A 882 -0.44 -5.91 -31.03
CA ALA A 882 0.54 -6.88 -30.59
C ALA A 882 -0.21 -8.00 -29.85
N SER A 883 0.00 -9.27 -30.21
CA SER A 883 -0.45 -10.44 -29.42
C SER A 883 0.70 -11.40 -29.14
N MET A 884 0.56 -12.24 -28.12
CA MET A 884 1.52 -13.32 -27.85
C MET A 884 1.31 -14.47 -28.83
N GLU A 885 2.39 -14.95 -29.44
CA GLU A 885 2.37 -16.11 -30.34
C GLU A 885 1.79 -17.33 -29.63
N GLY A 886 0.66 -17.85 -30.13
CA GLY A 886 -0.08 -18.96 -29.53
C GLY A 886 -1.11 -18.58 -28.46
N ASN A 887 -1.23 -17.30 -28.06
CA ASN A 887 -2.22 -16.85 -27.08
C ASN A 887 -2.77 -15.45 -27.40
N ASP A 888 -3.74 -15.37 -28.32
CA ASP A 888 -4.36 -14.12 -28.80
C ASP A 888 -5.18 -13.33 -27.75
N LYS A 889 -5.29 -13.85 -26.51
CA LYS A 889 -5.87 -13.15 -25.37
C LYS A 889 -4.85 -12.24 -24.67
N VAL A 890 -3.56 -12.61 -24.72
CA VAL A 890 -2.44 -11.80 -24.24
C VAL A 890 -2.07 -10.82 -25.35
N LYS A 891 -2.72 -9.65 -25.34
CA LYS A 891 -2.60 -8.64 -26.40
C LYS A 891 -2.67 -7.20 -25.90
N LEU A 892 -2.09 -6.27 -26.66
CA LEU A 892 -2.23 -4.83 -26.50
C LEU A 892 -2.63 -4.20 -27.84
N VAL A 893 -3.55 -3.23 -27.79
CA VAL A 893 -4.11 -2.56 -28.98
C VAL A 893 -3.61 -1.12 -29.03
N LEU A 894 -2.69 -0.85 -29.96
CA LEU A 894 -1.94 0.40 -30.07
C LEU A 894 -2.49 1.25 -31.21
N GLY A 895 -3.05 2.42 -30.91
CA GLY A 895 -3.53 3.35 -31.93
C GLY A 895 -2.37 4.05 -32.66
N VAL A 896 -2.45 4.12 -33.99
CA VAL A 896 -1.51 4.87 -34.84
C VAL A 896 -2.30 5.82 -35.75
N THR A 897 -1.86 7.08 -35.79
CA THR A 897 -2.49 8.12 -36.62
C THR A 897 -1.57 8.51 -37.77
N VAL A 898 -2.04 8.28 -39.00
CA VAL A 898 -1.35 8.64 -40.23
C VAL A 898 -1.84 10.01 -40.72
N LEU A 899 -0.93 10.97 -40.88
CA LEU A 899 -1.24 12.34 -41.32
C LEU A 899 -0.72 12.65 -42.73
N THR A 900 -1.46 13.50 -43.46
CA THR A 900 -0.95 14.15 -44.67
C THR A 900 0.07 15.25 -44.31
N ASN A 901 0.89 15.67 -45.27
CA ASN A 901 1.82 16.78 -45.08
C ASN A 901 1.11 18.13 -44.81
N GLU A 902 -0.15 18.29 -45.23
CA GLU A 902 -0.95 19.48 -44.90
C GLU A 902 -1.43 19.41 -43.46
N ASP A 903 -1.99 18.27 -43.04
CA ASP A 903 -2.51 18.07 -41.68
C ASP A 903 -1.40 18.06 -40.63
N LYS A 904 -0.22 17.50 -40.93
CA LYS A 904 0.99 17.62 -40.10
C LYS A 904 1.31 19.08 -39.78
N SER A 905 1.21 19.99 -40.76
CA SER A 905 1.51 21.41 -40.55
C SER A 905 0.42 22.15 -39.76
N LEU A 906 -0.79 21.61 -39.68
CA LEU A 906 -1.88 22.16 -38.86
C LEU A 906 -1.82 21.64 -37.42
N TYR A 907 -1.48 20.36 -37.25
CA TYR A 907 -1.50 19.68 -35.96
C TYR A 907 -0.16 19.69 -35.23
N SER A 908 0.92 20.23 -35.82
CA SER A 908 2.28 20.11 -35.27
C SER A 908 2.43 20.50 -33.80
N VAL A 909 1.71 21.53 -33.33
CA VAL A 909 1.72 21.90 -31.90
C VAL A 909 1.11 20.80 -31.03
N LEU A 910 0.00 20.22 -31.47
CA LEU A 910 -0.75 19.20 -30.73
C LEU A 910 -0.08 17.81 -30.80
N THR A 911 0.65 17.52 -31.88
CA THR A 911 1.41 16.26 -32.03
C THR A 911 2.78 16.33 -31.37
N ASN A 912 3.38 17.52 -31.25
CA ASN A 912 4.62 17.70 -30.49
C ASN A 912 4.36 17.67 -28.98
N ALA A 913 3.22 18.19 -28.53
CA ALA A 913 2.77 18.14 -27.14
C ALA A 913 2.00 16.86 -26.78
N HIS A 914 2.12 15.80 -27.58
CA HIS A 914 1.43 14.52 -27.35
C HIS A 914 2.38 13.50 -26.71
N ASN A 915 2.08 13.13 -25.48
CA ASN A 915 2.80 12.09 -24.76
C ASN A 915 2.26 10.72 -25.19
N ALA A 916 2.95 10.08 -26.13
CA ALA A 916 2.63 8.72 -26.57
C ALA A 916 2.88 7.66 -25.48
N GLU A 917 3.65 8.01 -24.45
CA GLU A 917 3.87 7.25 -23.22
C GLU A 917 3.63 8.15 -22.01
N VAL A 918 2.89 7.65 -21.02
CA VAL A 918 2.67 8.36 -19.75
C VAL A 918 3.83 8.06 -18.81
N TYR A 919 4.70 9.04 -18.62
CA TYR A 919 5.71 9.02 -17.56
C TYR A 919 5.06 9.04 -16.17
N TYR A 920 5.64 8.29 -15.23
CA TYR A 920 5.15 8.12 -13.86
C TYR A 920 6.33 8.16 -12.88
N VAL A 921 6.13 8.82 -11.74
CA VAL A 921 7.02 8.78 -10.57
C VAL A 921 6.22 8.21 -9.41
N ASP A 922 6.76 7.21 -8.72
CA ASP A 922 6.24 6.79 -7.41
C ASP A 922 7.08 7.38 -6.27
N ASP A 923 6.52 7.43 -5.07
CA ASP A 923 7.16 7.96 -3.86
C ASP A 923 7.85 9.35 -4.05
N LEU A 924 7.27 10.25 -4.85
CA LEU A 924 7.78 11.61 -4.98
C LEU A 924 7.64 12.34 -3.64
N ASN A 925 8.76 12.62 -2.99
CA ASN A 925 8.76 13.38 -1.75
C ASN A 925 8.34 14.83 -1.99
N VAL A 926 7.40 15.32 -1.18
CA VAL A 926 6.87 16.68 -1.22
C VAL A 926 7.15 17.39 0.09
N ALA A 927 7.84 18.52 -0.01
CA ALA A 927 8.15 19.43 1.09
C ALA A 927 8.95 18.82 2.27
N TYR A 928 9.48 17.59 2.12
CA TYR A 928 10.04 16.76 3.19
C TYR A 928 9.03 16.30 4.25
N ASP A 929 7.73 16.34 3.93
CA ASP A 929 6.63 16.03 4.86
C ASP A 929 5.85 14.76 4.48
N TYR A 930 5.57 14.55 3.18
CA TYR A 930 4.84 13.37 2.68
C TYR A 930 5.35 12.94 1.30
N ASP A 931 5.01 11.72 0.87
CA ASP A 931 5.35 11.19 -0.46
C ASP A 931 4.06 10.94 -1.25
N THR A 932 4.11 11.05 -2.58
CA THR A 932 2.95 10.83 -3.47
C THR A 932 3.38 10.36 -4.85
N SER A 933 2.58 9.55 -5.51
CA SER A 933 2.80 9.19 -6.91
C SER A 933 2.31 10.29 -7.86
N VAL A 934 2.99 10.49 -8.99
CA VAL A 934 2.67 11.50 -10.02
C VAL A 934 2.80 10.89 -11.42
N ALA A 935 1.67 10.59 -12.04
CA ALA A 935 1.59 10.39 -13.50
C ALA A 935 1.59 11.73 -14.23
N CYS A 936 2.19 11.81 -15.42
CA CYS A 936 1.99 12.90 -16.37
C CYS A 936 0.60 12.84 -17.03
N SER A 937 0.28 13.85 -17.85
CA SER A 937 -0.90 13.84 -18.74
C SER A 937 -0.57 13.16 -20.07
N VAL A 938 -1.59 12.71 -20.82
CA VAL A 938 -1.43 12.19 -22.20
C VAL A 938 -1.01 13.27 -23.22
N SER A 939 -0.97 14.53 -22.77
CA SER A 939 -0.60 15.72 -23.51
C SER A 939 0.00 16.76 -22.57
N ASP A 940 0.99 17.52 -23.05
CA ASP A 940 1.60 18.65 -22.35
C ASP A 940 0.76 19.93 -22.40
N LEU A 941 -0.28 19.95 -23.24
CA LEU A 941 -1.36 20.93 -23.22
C LEU A 941 -2.49 20.48 -22.30
N TYR A 942 -3.09 21.44 -21.58
CA TYR A 942 -4.24 21.20 -20.71
C TYR A 942 -5.55 21.64 -21.39
N PHE A 943 -6.32 20.65 -21.85
CA PHE A 943 -7.54 20.90 -22.64
C PHE A 943 -8.77 21.18 -21.77
N ASN A 944 -9.82 21.72 -22.41
CA ASN A 944 -11.16 21.94 -21.82
C ASN A 944 -11.21 22.80 -20.54
N TRP A 945 -10.10 23.36 -20.07
CA TRP A 945 -10.03 24.23 -18.90
C TRP A 945 -10.16 25.70 -19.29
N GLU A 946 -10.97 26.46 -18.53
CA GLU A 946 -11.18 27.89 -18.79
C GLU A 946 -10.10 28.73 -18.06
N TYR A 947 -9.07 29.15 -18.81
CA TYR A 947 -8.03 30.02 -18.28
C TYR A 947 -8.63 31.32 -17.74
N THR A 948 -8.57 31.49 -16.43
CA THR A 948 -9.04 32.67 -15.70
C THR A 948 -8.01 33.08 -14.65
N VAL A 949 -7.93 34.37 -14.35
CA VAL A 949 -7.05 34.94 -13.32
C VAL A 949 -7.91 35.66 -12.30
N ASN A 950 -7.80 35.25 -11.04
CA ASN A 950 -8.67 35.68 -9.96
C ASN A 950 -7.98 36.74 -9.08
N GLU A 951 -8.51 37.95 -9.06
CA GLU A 951 -7.96 39.10 -8.29
C GLU A 951 -8.60 39.26 -6.89
N LYS A 952 -9.38 38.27 -6.42
CA LYS A 952 -10.07 38.27 -5.10
C LYS A 952 -9.16 38.59 -3.91
N TYR A 953 -7.87 38.28 -4.01
CA TYR A 953 -6.85 38.49 -2.97
C TYR A 953 -5.76 39.49 -3.38
N PHE A 954 -6.02 40.34 -4.38
CA PHE A 954 -5.09 41.34 -4.85
C PHE A 954 -4.89 42.47 -3.83
N VAL A 955 -3.62 42.85 -3.59
CA VAL A 955 -3.24 43.94 -2.70
C VAL A 955 -2.27 44.93 -3.38
N THR A 956 -2.25 46.17 -2.90
CA THR A 956 -1.40 47.25 -3.43
C THR A 956 -0.35 47.67 -2.40
N PRO A 957 0.79 46.95 -2.31
CA PRO A 957 1.83 47.26 -1.33
C PRO A 957 2.65 48.48 -1.75
N ASN A 958 3.06 49.31 -0.78
CA ASN A 958 3.97 50.43 -1.05
C ASN A 958 5.39 49.92 -1.34
N ARG A 959 5.71 49.71 -2.62
CA ARG A 959 6.99 49.19 -3.10
C ARG A 959 7.46 49.93 -4.36
N SER A 960 8.75 49.85 -4.64
CA SER A 960 9.32 50.38 -5.89
C SER A 960 8.87 49.53 -7.08
N LYS A 961 8.77 50.15 -8.27
CA LYS A 961 8.64 49.40 -9.52
C LYS A 961 9.95 48.67 -9.86
N MET A 962 9.85 47.52 -10.52
CA MET A 962 10.98 46.86 -11.16
C MET A 962 11.53 47.73 -12.31
N SER A 963 12.83 47.64 -12.61
CA SER A 963 13.42 48.41 -13.72
C SER A 963 13.09 47.83 -15.10
N SER A 964 12.89 46.52 -15.12
CA SER A 964 12.51 45.66 -16.23
C SER A 964 12.08 44.33 -15.62
N VAL A 965 11.08 43.67 -16.19
CA VAL A 965 10.87 42.24 -15.95
C VAL A 965 11.87 41.51 -16.84
N GLU A 966 12.74 40.70 -16.24
CA GLU A 966 13.75 39.90 -16.94
C GLU A 966 13.47 38.41 -16.81
N PHE A 967 12.75 37.99 -15.76
CA PHE A 967 12.53 36.59 -15.39
C PHE A 967 11.08 36.32 -14.95
N ILE A 968 10.71 35.04 -14.97
CA ILE A 968 9.56 34.51 -14.24
C ILE A 968 10.13 33.45 -13.28
N THR A 969 9.90 33.62 -11.97
CA THR A 969 10.42 32.68 -10.96
C THR A 969 9.31 31.75 -10.51
N VAL A 970 9.54 30.45 -10.60
CA VAL A 970 8.64 29.41 -10.07
C VAL A 970 9.13 28.98 -8.69
N HIS A 971 8.18 28.83 -7.77
CA HIS A 971 8.33 28.46 -6.36
C HIS A 971 7.30 27.38 -6.02
N TYR A 972 7.42 26.77 -4.84
CA TYR A 972 6.43 25.84 -4.30
C TYR A 972 6.06 26.27 -2.88
N SER A 973 4.77 26.12 -2.53
CA SER A 973 4.21 26.54 -1.25
C SER A 973 4.93 25.93 -0.04
N GLY A 974 5.23 24.63 -0.11
CA GLY A 974 5.91 23.88 0.95
C GLY A 974 5.14 23.91 2.27
N MET A 975 3.82 23.67 2.23
CA MET A 975 2.94 23.70 3.40
C MET A 975 2.40 22.29 3.70
N PRO A 976 2.62 21.74 4.91
CA PRO A 976 2.29 20.34 5.23
C PRO A 976 0.79 20.04 5.38
N LEU A 977 -0.07 21.05 5.27
CA LEU A 977 -1.49 20.94 5.61
C LEU A 977 -2.33 20.60 4.38
N SER A 978 -3.13 19.55 4.49
CA SER A 978 -4.09 19.17 3.46
C SER A 978 -5.12 20.29 3.23
N HIS A 979 -5.65 20.36 2.00
CA HIS A 979 -6.65 21.34 1.56
C HIS A 979 -6.18 22.82 1.50
N GLN A 980 -4.87 23.10 1.44
CA GLN A 980 -4.33 24.47 1.27
C GLN A 980 -3.87 24.75 -0.17
N ASP A 981 -4.79 24.67 -1.12
CA ASP A 981 -4.52 24.87 -2.55
C ASP A 981 -4.35 26.38 -2.92
N GLY A 982 -4.26 26.70 -4.21
CA GLY A 982 -3.91 28.03 -4.76
C GLY A 982 -4.65 29.23 -4.13
N GLU A 983 -5.95 29.10 -3.84
CA GLU A 983 -6.74 30.16 -3.20
C GLU A 983 -6.26 30.46 -1.77
N VAL A 984 -5.89 29.43 -1.02
CA VAL A 984 -5.48 29.53 0.39
C VAL A 984 -4.10 30.19 0.50
N ILE A 985 -3.20 29.88 -0.43
CA ILE A 985 -1.87 30.51 -0.54
C ILE A 985 -2.02 32.02 -0.80
N ALA A 986 -2.89 32.40 -1.75
CA ALA A 986 -3.19 33.81 -2.03
C ALA A 986 -3.88 34.50 -0.84
N GLN A 987 -4.79 33.82 -0.14
CA GLN A 987 -5.46 34.32 1.05
C GLN A 987 -4.47 34.54 2.22
N ALA A 988 -3.48 33.68 2.40
CA ALA A 988 -2.45 33.85 3.43
C ALA A 988 -1.62 35.12 3.19
N MET A 989 -1.24 35.38 1.94
CA MET A 989 -0.52 36.60 1.51
C MET A 989 -1.35 37.87 1.78
N TYR A 990 -2.62 37.88 1.37
CA TYR A 990 -3.58 38.95 1.64
C TYR A 990 -3.76 39.22 3.14
N ASN A 991 -3.98 38.16 3.93
CA ASN A 991 -4.15 38.26 5.39
C ASN A 991 -2.87 38.78 6.08
N GLY A 992 -1.68 38.37 5.61
CA GLY A 992 -0.40 38.85 6.13
C GLY A 992 -0.20 40.36 5.94
N PHE A 993 -0.57 40.88 4.77
CA PHE A 993 -0.54 42.31 4.45
C PHE A 993 -1.55 43.14 5.24
N HIS A 994 -2.74 42.61 5.52
CA HIS A 994 -3.80 43.33 6.24
C HIS A 994 -3.78 43.16 7.77
N GLY A 995 -3.17 42.09 8.29
CA GLY A 995 -3.26 41.69 9.70
C GLY A 995 -2.03 41.98 10.57
N THR A 996 -0.91 42.44 10.01
CA THR A 996 0.36 42.57 10.75
C THR A 996 1.11 43.88 10.47
N ASN A 997 2.08 44.21 11.33
CA ASN A 997 3.03 45.33 11.10
C ASN A 997 4.09 45.01 10.01
N TRP A 998 4.00 43.87 9.34
CA TRP A 998 4.89 43.46 8.24
C TRP A 998 4.18 43.69 6.90
N ASN A 999 4.89 44.25 5.93
CA ASN A 999 4.38 44.50 4.57
C ASN A 999 4.37 43.18 3.77
N GLY A 1000 3.57 42.20 4.23
CA GLY A 1000 3.68 40.75 3.98
C GLY A 1000 3.47 40.23 2.56
N THR A 1001 3.51 41.11 1.58
CA THR A 1001 3.51 40.77 0.16
C THR A 1001 4.85 40.16 -0.26
N SER A 1002 4.86 38.94 -0.77
CA SER A 1002 6.12 38.24 -1.08
C SER A 1002 6.26 37.80 -2.54
N TRP A 1003 5.17 37.39 -3.19
CA TRP A 1003 5.09 36.94 -4.60
C TRP A 1003 3.92 37.63 -5.33
N HIS A 1004 3.81 37.43 -6.66
CA HIS A 1004 2.78 38.06 -7.50
C HIS A 1004 1.56 37.16 -7.74
N TYR A 1005 1.78 35.87 -7.96
CA TYR A 1005 0.74 34.89 -8.24
C TYR A 1005 0.83 33.67 -7.34
N SER A 1006 -0.31 33.07 -7.04
CA SER A 1006 -0.43 31.73 -6.47
C SER A 1006 -1.20 30.85 -7.46
N THR A 1007 -0.74 29.62 -7.70
CA THR A 1007 -1.38 28.70 -8.65
C THR A 1007 -1.62 27.34 -8.03
N GLY A 1008 -2.76 26.74 -8.34
CA GLY A 1008 -3.19 25.46 -7.78
C GLY A 1008 -4.34 24.85 -8.56
N ASN A 1009 -4.89 23.74 -8.06
CA ASN A 1009 -5.98 23.01 -8.71
C ASN A 1009 -7.33 23.77 -8.68
N ASP A 1010 -7.44 24.77 -7.81
CA ASP A 1010 -8.54 25.73 -7.74
C ASP A 1010 -8.34 26.97 -8.64
N GLY A 1011 -7.19 27.11 -9.30
CA GLY A 1011 -6.94 28.07 -10.39
C GLY A 1011 -5.72 28.98 -10.19
N ILE A 1012 -5.80 30.18 -10.76
CA ILE A 1012 -4.74 31.20 -10.73
C ILE A 1012 -5.22 32.43 -9.94
N PHE A 1013 -4.43 32.85 -8.95
CA PHE A 1013 -4.76 33.96 -8.06
C PHE A 1013 -3.70 35.06 -8.14
N HIS A 1014 -4.11 36.27 -8.52
CA HIS A 1014 -3.24 37.44 -8.66
C HIS A 1014 -3.23 38.22 -7.33
N SER A 1015 -2.07 38.30 -6.71
CA SER A 1015 -1.87 38.84 -5.35
C SER A 1015 -1.28 40.25 -5.35
N MET A 1016 -0.42 40.61 -6.30
CA MET A 1016 0.06 42.01 -6.49
C MET A 1016 0.61 42.23 -7.90
N SER A 1017 0.51 43.48 -8.38
CA SER A 1017 0.87 43.87 -9.76
C SER A 1017 2.32 43.56 -10.15
N ASP A 1018 2.47 42.94 -11.33
CA ASP A 1018 3.72 42.62 -12.05
C ASP A 1018 4.74 43.76 -12.19
N GLU A 1019 4.33 45.03 -12.06
CA GLU A 1019 5.26 46.15 -12.14
C GLU A 1019 6.11 46.33 -10.87
N LEU A 1020 5.76 45.69 -9.74
CA LEU A 1020 6.29 45.99 -8.40
C LEU A 1020 7.35 45.00 -7.92
N VAL A 1021 8.32 45.47 -7.14
CA VAL A 1021 9.36 44.62 -6.52
C VAL A 1021 8.75 43.70 -5.45
N ALA A 1022 8.68 42.41 -5.74
CA ALA A 1022 8.32 41.37 -4.77
C ALA A 1022 9.55 40.85 -3.99
N TRP A 1023 9.36 40.07 -2.92
CA TRP A 1023 10.43 39.60 -2.02
C TRP A 1023 10.48 38.06 -1.91
N HIS A 1024 10.38 37.37 -3.05
CA HIS A 1024 10.29 35.91 -3.14
C HIS A 1024 11.66 35.19 -3.26
N ALA A 1025 12.64 35.79 -3.93
CA ALA A 1025 13.81 35.05 -4.48
C ALA A 1025 15.05 34.95 -3.58
N GLY A 1026 15.02 35.52 -2.37
CA GLY A 1026 16.14 35.49 -1.42
C GLY A 1026 17.43 36.25 -1.81
N ASP A 1027 17.58 36.72 -3.06
CA ASP A 1027 18.78 37.44 -3.53
C ASP A 1027 18.90 38.91 -3.05
N GLY A 1028 17.89 39.43 -2.35
CA GLY A 1028 17.87 40.77 -1.78
C GLY A 1028 17.75 41.91 -2.79
N THR A 1029 17.67 43.15 -2.31
CA THR A 1029 17.33 44.34 -3.11
C THR A 1029 18.42 45.41 -3.18
N GLY A 1030 19.55 45.21 -2.49
CA GLY A 1030 20.64 46.19 -2.40
C GLY A 1030 21.64 46.20 -3.57
N THR A 1031 21.57 45.24 -4.49
CA THR A 1031 22.44 45.13 -5.67
C THR A 1031 21.58 45.03 -6.92
N LYS A 1032 21.82 45.89 -7.91
CA LYS A 1032 21.08 45.85 -9.18
C LYS A 1032 21.49 44.64 -10.02
N PHE A 1033 20.52 44.06 -10.73
CA PHE A 1033 20.79 43.08 -11.78
C PHE A 1033 21.55 43.72 -12.97
N GLN A 1034 22.43 42.94 -13.59
CA GLN A 1034 23.19 43.32 -14.78
C GLN A 1034 23.48 42.09 -15.65
N TRP A 1035 23.27 42.22 -16.97
CA TRP A 1035 23.78 41.30 -17.97
C TRP A 1035 25.26 41.57 -18.26
N LEU A 1036 26.11 40.54 -18.18
CA LEU A 1036 27.55 40.60 -18.36
C LEU A 1036 27.95 39.83 -19.63
N ASP A 1037 28.68 40.47 -20.54
CA ASP A 1037 29.26 39.84 -21.73
C ASP A 1037 30.34 38.83 -21.30
N THR A 1038 30.14 37.54 -21.59
CA THR A 1038 31.10 36.48 -21.22
C THR A 1038 32.35 36.47 -22.11
N GLY A 1039 32.31 37.17 -23.25
CA GLY A 1039 33.28 37.06 -24.34
C GLY A 1039 33.06 35.85 -25.25
N VAL A 1040 32.30 34.84 -24.82
CA VAL A 1040 32.14 33.56 -25.53
C VAL A 1040 31.03 33.65 -26.58
N LYS A 1041 31.37 33.26 -27.82
CA LYS A 1041 30.43 33.25 -28.94
C LYS A 1041 29.38 32.14 -28.76
N ALA A 1042 28.12 32.46 -29.01
CA ALA A 1042 27.06 31.46 -29.07
C ALA A 1042 27.02 30.75 -30.44
N THR A 1043 26.76 29.45 -30.42
CA THR A 1043 26.64 28.59 -31.61
C THR A 1043 25.20 28.16 -31.92
N SER A 1044 24.35 28.18 -30.89
CA SER A 1044 23.00 27.62 -30.86
C SER A 1044 22.23 28.24 -29.69
N ASN A 1045 20.89 28.26 -29.73
CA ASN A 1045 20.07 28.78 -28.63
C ASN A 1045 19.90 27.76 -27.49
N THR A 1046 21.02 27.27 -26.97
CA THR A 1046 21.10 26.16 -26.00
C THR A 1046 21.81 26.59 -24.73
N LYS A 1047 21.35 26.11 -23.57
CA LYS A 1047 21.95 26.35 -22.25
C LYS A 1047 23.45 26.06 -22.28
N PRO A 1048 24.32 27.04 -22.02
CA PRO A 1048 25.76 26.82 -22.02
C PRO A 1048 26.19 26.11 -20.72
N VAL A 1049 27.26 25.32 -20.82
CA VAL A 1049 27.87 24.67 -19.66
C VAL A 1049 28.74 25.70 -18.93
N PHE A 1050 28.25 26.18 -17.79
CA PHE A 1050 29.01 27.01 -16.87
C PHE A 1050 29.85 26.14 -15.91
N ALA A 1051 31.10 26.53 -15.68
CA ALA A 1051 31.92 25.98 -14.61
C ALA A 1051 32.85 27.06 -14.02
N VAL A 1052 33.16 26.94 -12.72
CA VAL A 1052 34.12 27.83 -12.05
C VAL A 1052 35.52 27.23 -12.14
N VAL A 1053 36.50 28.05 -12.53
CA VAL A 1053 37.90 27.63 -12.70
C VAL A 1053 38.86 28.62 -12.04
N ALA A 1054 40.06 28.16 -11.69
CA ALA A 1054 41.11 29.05 -11.19
C ALA A 1054 41.49 30.07 -12.28
N ASN A 1055 41.71 31.33 -11.90
CA ASN A 1055 42.07 32.39 -12.82
C ASN A 1055 43.47 32.14 -13.42
N PRO A 1056 43.62 31.89 -14.74
CA PRO A 1056 44.93 31.62 -15.34
C PRO A 1056 45.84 32.87 -15.38
N ASN A 1057 45.28 34.06 -15.17
CA ASN A 1057 45.96 35.35 -15.28
C ASN A 1057 46.10 36.09 -13.93
N GLY A 1058 45.83 35.43 -12.79
CA GLY A 1058 45.91 36.08 -11.48
C GLY A 1058 45.40 35.22 -10.32
N SER A 1059 45.19 35.84 -9.17
CA SER A 1059 44.59 35.18 -8.00
C SER A 1059 43.07 35.08 -8.11
N GLY A 1060 42.47 34.06 -7.48
CA GLY A 1060 41.03 33.86 -7.39
C GLY A 1060 40.47 32.98 -8.51
N TYR A 1061 39.16 33.09 -8.74
CA TYR A 1061 38.40 32.21 -9.63
C TYR A 1061 37.60 33.02 -10.65
N VAL A 1062 37.37 32.43 -11.81
CA VAL A 1062 36.62 33.02 -12.94
C VAL A 1062 35.63 32.00 -13.50
N TYR A 1063 34.63 32.48 -14.22
CA TYR A 1063 33.75 31.59 -14.97
C TYR A 1063 34.42 31.08 -16.24
N SER A 1064 34.09 29.85 -16.59
CA SER A 1064 34.24 29.29 -17.93
C SER A 1064 32.87 28.94 -18.49
N VAL A 1065 32.71 29.10 -19.80
CA VAL A 1065 31.45 28.89 -20.53
C VAL A 1065 31.74 28.02 -21.74
N ASN A 1066 31.12 26.85 -21.83
CA ASN A 1066 31.44 25.80 -22.80
C ASN A 1066 32.96 25.47 -22.83
N GLY A 1067 33.58 25.42 -21.65
CA GLY A 1067 35.02 25.19 -21.46
C GLY A 1067 35.93 26.38 -21.77
N GLN A 1068 35.43 27.48 -22.32
CA GLN A 1068 36.22 28.68 -22.61
C GLN A 1068 36.29 29.58 -21.37
N VAL A 1069 37.51 29.89 -20.91
CA VAL A 1069 37.74 30.74 -19.72
C VAL A 1069 37.40 32.20 -20.04
N THR A 1070 36.55 32.82 -19.22
CA THR A 1070 36.10 34.21 -19.37
C THR A 1070 36.94 35.18 -18.53
N SER A 1071 36.73 36.48 -18.73
CA SER A 1071 37.24 37.53 -17.83
C SER A 1071 36.32 37.84 -16.64
N LEU A 1072 35.22 37.10 -16.45
CA LEU A 1072 34.24 37.36 -15.40
C LEU A 1072 34.63 36.62 -14.11
N ALA A 1073 34.86 37.39 -13.03
CA ALA A 1073 35.25 36.86 -11.73
C ALA A 1073 34.09 36.09 -11.06
N ALA A 1074 34.41 34.91 -10.53
CA ALA A 1074 33.49 34.12 -9.71
C ALA A 1074 33.66 34.48 -8.21
N PRO A 1075 32.60 34.44 -7.39
CA PRO A 1075 32.67 34.73 -5.94
C PRO A 1075 33.63 33.85 -5.14
N GLY A 1076 34.02 32.69 -5.66
CA GLY A 1076 34.94 31.73 -5.06
C GLY A 1076 34.81 30.36 -5.73
N ASN A 1077 35.52 29.35 -5.26
CA ASN A 1077 35.39 27.98 -5.76
C ASN A 1077 34.27 27.23 -5.00
N TYR A 1078 33.03 27.57 -5.32
CA TYR A 1078 31.84 26.98 -4.72
C TYR A 1078 30.96 26.35 -5.82
N LYS A 1079 30.00 25.50 -5.42
CA LYS A 1079 29.06 24.89 -6.37
C LYS A 1079 28.21 25.96 -7.04
N LEU A 1080 27.90 25.77 -8.33
CA LEU A 1080 26.80 26.46 -8.98
C LEU A 1080 25.47 25.86 -8.50
N THR A 1081 24.40 26.65 -8.53
CA THR A 1081 23.01 26.16 -8.41
C THR A 1081 22.68 25.17 -9.54
N PHE A 1082 21.64 24.33 -9.39
CA PHE A 1082 21.16 23.41 -10.44
C PHE A 1082 20.96 24.10 -11.81
N TYR A 1083 20.34 25.28 -11.80
CA TYR A 1083 20.12 26.10 -12.98
C TYR A 1083 21.42 26.70 -13.55
N GLY A 1084 22.42 26.95 -12.69
CA GLY A 1084 23.59 27.75 -12.98
C GLY A 1084 23.31 29.25 -12.95
N PRO A 1085 24.26 30.09 -13.40
CA PRO A 1085 24.01 31.50 -13.65
C PRO A 1085 22.89 31.70 -14.69
N THR A 1086 22.00 32.66 -14.45
CA THR A 1086 21.05 33.11 -15.49
C THR A 1086 21.81 33.56 -16.72
N TRP A 1087 21.27 33.28 -17.91
CA TRP A 1087 21.96 33.50 -19.17
C TRP A 1087 21.00 33.97 -20.26
N LYS A 1088 21.57 34.53 -21.32
CA LYS A 1088 20.88 34.81 -22.59
C LYS A 1088 21.87 34.83 -23.75
N ILE A 1089 21.35 34.89 -24.97
CA ILE A 1089 22.15 35.22 -26.15
C ILE A 1089 21.80 36.61 -26.64
N GLU A 1090 22.81 37.45 -26.85
CA GLU A 1090 22.65 38.79 -27.41
C GLU A 1090 23.84 39.07 -28.35
N ASN A 1091 23.58 39.67 -29.52
CA ASN A 1091 24.59 39.97 -30.54
C ASN A 1091 25.51 38.78 -30.93
N GLY A 1092 25.01 37.54 -30.83
CA GLY A 1092 25.76 36.32 -31.15
C GLY A 1092 26.74 35.85 -30.07
N LYS A 1093 26.65 36.37 -28.85
CA LYS A 1093 27.43 35.92 -27.68
C LYS A 1093 26.53 35.44 -26.54
N TYR A 1094 27.08 34.61 -25.66
CA TYR A 1094 26.48 34.34 -24.36
C TYR A 1094 26.71 35.52 -23.41
N TYR A 1095 25.65 35.93 -22.74
CA TYR A 1095 25.67 36.82 -21.58
C TYR A 1095 25.23 36.05 -20.35
N MET A 1096 25.75 36.43 -19.17
CA MET A 1096 25.31 35.88 -17.89
C MET A 1096 24.86 36.98 -16.93
N GLY A 1097 23.95 36.66 -16.02
CA GLY A 1097 23.58 37.55 -14.92
C GLY A 1097 24.73 37.74 -13.93
N ASN A 1098 24.75 38.87 -13.23
CA ASN A 1098 25.68 39.07 -12.13
C ASN A 1098 25.34 38.16 -10.94
N THR A 1099 26.35 37.47 -10.41
CA THR A 1099 26.22 36.41 -9.39
C THR A 1099 26.69 36.85 -8.01
N TYR A 1100 26.33 36.09 -6.97
CA TYR A 1100 26.93 36.18 -5.63
C TYR A 1100 27.05 34.80 -4.98
N TYR A 1101 27.87 34.67 -3.94
CA TYR A 1101 27.88 33.48 -3.09
C TYR A 1101 26.81 33.62 -1.99
N ASN A 1102 25.88 32.67 -1.91
CA ASN A 1102 24.93 32.59 -0.82
C ASN A 1102 25.43 31.60 0.24
N SER A 1103 26.00 32.14 1.32
CA SER A 1103 26.53 31.34 2.43
C SER A 1103 25.49 30.52 3.20
N SER A 1104 24.20 30.83 3.07
CA SER A 1104 23.14 30.07 3.75
C SER A 1104 22.83 28.73 3.08
N TYR A 1105 23.14 28.59 1.79
CA TYR A 1105 22.88 27.37 1.00
C TYR A 1105 24.15 26.78 0.35
N GLY A 1106 25.28 27.50 0.38
CA GLY A 1106 26.57 27.01 -0.12
C GLY A 1106 26.79 27.15 -1.64
N TYR A 1107 25.92 27.87 -2.33
CA TYR A 1107 25.91 28.01 -3.78
C TYR A 1107 26.34 29.40 -4.28
N ILE A 1108 26.85 29.42 -5.51
CA ILE A 1108 26.93 30.63 -6.34
C ILE A 1108 25.59 30.77 -7.07
N SER A 1109 24.87 31.84 -6.73
CA SER A 1109 23.50 32.09 -7.16
C SER A 1109 23.41 33.40 -7.96
N SER A 1110 22.39 33.53 -8.80
CA SER A 1110 22.16 34.70 -9.66
C SER A 1110 21.51 35.85 -8.89
N ARG A 1111 21.75 37.09 -9.32
CA ARG A 1111 20.92 38.25 -8.94
C ARG A 1111 19.76 38.43 -9.92
N GLY A 1112 18.80 39.27 -9.55
CA GLY A 1112 17.67 39.71 -10.36
C GLY A 1112 16.33 39.09 -9.96
N GLY A 1113 16.31 38.16 -9.01
CA GLY A 1113 15.09 37.47 -8.61
C GLY A 1113 14.07 38.42 -7.98
N ASN A 1114 14.45 39.17 -6.94
CA ASN A 1114 13.53 40.10 -6.29
C ASN A 1114 13.29 41.40 -7.09
N LEU A 1115 14.29 41.87 -7.84
CA LEU A 1115 14.26 43.18 -8.50
C LEU A 1115 13.76 43.17 -9.95
N ASN A 1116 13.70 42.00 -10.58
CA ASN A 1116 13.46 41.83 -12.01
C ASN A 1116 12.67 40.55 -12.37
N SER A 1117 11.90 39.96 -11.43
CA SER A 1117 11.12 38.74 -11.70
C SER A 1117 9.72 38.72 -11.12
N ILE A 1118 8.78 38.22 -11.93
CA ILE A 1118 7.43 37.83 -11.50
C ILE A 1118 7.53 36.45 -10.83
N GLY A 1119 7.49 36.42 -9.50
CA GLY A 1119 7.44 35.19 -8.70
C GLY A 1119 6.02 34.60 -8.60
N ILE A 1120 5.92 33.28 -8.82
CA ILE A 1120 4.71 32.45 -8.75
C ILE A 1120 4.93 31.33 -7.72
N GLU A 1121 4.03 31.21 -6.74
CA GLU A 1121 4.01 30.09 -5.78
C GLU A 1121 3.03 29.00 -6.25
N THR A 1122 3.52 27.77 -6.51
CA THR A 1122 2.69 26.63 -6.89
C THR A 1122 2.24 25.84 -5.66
N ALA A 1123 0.98 25.43 -5.60
CA ALA A 1123 0.45 24.53 -4.59
C ALA A 1123 1.13 23.15 -4.67
N CYS A 1124 1.78 22.73 -3.59
CA CYS A 1124 2.36 21.39 -3.44
C CYS A 1124 2.08 20.93 -2.00
N ASN A 1125 0.86 20.45 -1.76
CA ASN A 1125 0.34 20.11 -0.43
C ASN A 1125 -0.50 18.82 -0.49
N LEU A 1126 -0.64 18.13 0.65
CA LEU A 1126 -1.24 16.80 0.73
C LEU A 1126 -2.67 16.76 0.16
N GLY A 1127 -2.85 15.95 -0.89
CA GLY A 1127 -4.12 15.79 -1.62
C GLY A 1127 -4.28 16.63 -2.89
N SER A 1128 -3.37 17.58 -3.17
CA SER A 1128 -3.34 18.29 -4.46
C SER A 1128 -2.70 17.42 -5.55
N ASP A 1129 -3.40 17.20 -6.65
CA ASP A 1129 -2.82 16.68 -7.90
C ASP A 1129 -1.75 17.66 -8.43
N LEU A 1130 -0.48 17.29 -8.28
CA LEU A 1130 0.65 18.15 -8.61
C LEU A 1130 0.75 18.43 -10.11
N TRP A 1131 0.41 17.45 -10.96
CA TRP A 1131 0.54 17.62 -12.42
C TRP A 1131 -0.53 18.57 -12.97
N MET A 1132 -1.74 18.56 -12.40
CA MET A 1132 -2.76 19.56 -12.70
C MET A 1132 -2.31 20.98 -12.28
N THR A 1133 -1.69 21.14 -11.11
CA THR A 1133 -1.09 22.42 -10.71
C THR A 1133 0.03 22.85 -11.67
N TYR A 1134 0.88 21.93 -12.12
CA TYR A 1134 1.96 22.24 -13.07
C TYR A 1134 1.44 22.70 -14.43
N HIS A 1135 0.38 22.08 -14.98
CA HIS A 1135 -0.34 22.56 -16.17
C HIS A 1135 -0.88 23.98 -15.99
N ILE A 1136 -1.58 24.24 -14.89
CA ILE A 1136 -2.18 25.55 -14.57
C ILE A 1136 -1.09 26.63 -14.43
N THR A 1137 0.05 26.27 -13.84
CA THR A 1137 1.23 27.13 -13.75
C THR A 1137 1.86 27.37 -15.12
N ALA A 1138 2.00 26.34 -15.97
CA ALA A 1138 2.56 26.46 -17.30
C ALA A 1138 1.73 27.39 -18.21
N GLN A 1139 0.39 27.29 -18.14
CA GLN A 1139 -0.52 28.19 -18.84
C GLN A 1139 -0.29 29.67 -18.45
N LEU A 1140 -0.08 29.95 -17.16
CA LEU A 1140 0.25 31.30 -16.66
C LEU A 1140 1.63 31.76 -17.17
N VAL A 1141 2.67 30.93 -17.01
CA VAL A 1141 4.04 31.24 -17.44
C VAL A 1141 4.10 31.56 -18.94
N ALA A 1142 3.49 30.73 -19.79
CA ALA A 1142 3.44 30.93 -21.23
C ALA A 1142 2.83 32.30 -21.63
N ARG A 1143 1.78 32.72 -20.94
CA ARG A 1143 1.11 34.01 -21.18
C ARG A 1143 1.95 35.18 -20.65
N LEU A 1144 2.56 35.05 -19.47
CA LEU A 1144 3.48 36.05 -18.90
C LEU A 1144 4.74 36.26 -19.76
N LEU A 1145 5.29 35.19 -20.37
CA LEU A 1145 6.40 35.28 -21.33
C LEU A 1145 6.03 36.17 -22.53
N VAL A 1146 4.87 35.94 -23.14
CA VAL A 1146 4.39 36.74 -24.27
C VAL A 1146 4.10 38.19 -23.87
N GLN A 1147 3.43 38.41 -22.73
CA GLN A 1147 3.09 39.74 -22.23
C GLN A 1147 4.33 40.60 -21.94
N ASN A 1148 5.40 40.00 -21.43
CA ASN A 1148 6.65 40.69 -21.09
C ASN A 1148 7.71 40.64 -22.22
N ASN A 1149 7.40 40.03 -23.38
CA ASN A 1149 8.34 39.81 -24.48
C ASN A 1149 9.63 39.09 -24.02
N LEU A 1150 9.47 37.98 -23.30
CA LEU A 1150 10.54 37.14 -22.79
C LEU A 1150 10.63 35.81 -23.57
N ASP A 1151 11.85 35.31 -23.74
CA ASP A 1151 12.10 33.96 -24.23
C ASP A 1151 12.15 32.94 -23.07
N ILE A 1152 11.94 31.65 -23.35
CA ILE A 1152 11.73 30.62 -22.31
C ILE A 1152 12.94 30.42 -21.37
N THR A 1153 14.15 30.86 -21.75
CA THR A 1153 15.33 30.83 -20.85
C THR A 1153 15.18 31.76 -19.63
N ARG A 1154 14.13 32.59 -19.61
CA ARG A 1154 13.77 33.48 -18.50
C ARG A 1154 12.86 32.84 -17.45
N VAL A 1155 12.34 31.64 -17.69
CA VAL A 1155 11.69 30.83 -16.65
C VAL A 1155 12.79 30.20 -15.79
N GLN A 1156 12.70 30.36 -14.47
CA GLN A 1156 13.74 29.97 -13.53
C GLN A 1156 13.11 29.45 -12.22
N GLY A 1157 13.67 28.40 -11.61
CA GLY A 1157 13.31 28.04 -10.23
C GLY A 1157 13.95 29.00 -9.22
N HIS A 1158 13.32 29.22 -8.07
CA HIS A 1158 13.89 30.05 -6.98
C HIS A 1158 15.33 29.65 -6.59
N HIS A 1159 15.66 28.36 -6.62
CA HIS A 1159 17.02 27.84 -6.42
C HIS A 1159 18.09 28.55 -7.28
N THR A 1160 17.73 29.11 -8.46
CA THR A 1160 18.63 29.94 -9.29
C THR A 1160 19.19 31.16 -8.56
N PHE A 1161 18.37 31.79 -7.73
CA PHE A 1161 18.63 33.11 -7.14
C PHE A 1161 19.10 33.04 -5.68
N SER A 1162 18.61 32.07 -4.91
CA SER A 1162 19.04 31.85 -3.53
C SER A 1162 19.94 30.63 -3.37
N GLY A 1163 19.68 29.55 -4.10
CA GLY A 1163 20.20 28.21 -3.77
C GLY A 1163 19.34 27.46 -2.73
N LYS A 1164 18.21 28.04 -2.27
CA LYS A 1164 17.18 27.29 -1.53
C LYS A 1164 16.69 26.15 -2.42
N ASP A 1165 16.47 24.97 -1.86
CA ASP A 1165 15.74 23.92 -2.57
C ASP A 1165 14.27 24.34 -2.76
N CYS A 1166 13.94 24.75 -3.98
CA CYS A 1166 12.70 25.45 -4.35
C CYS A 1166 12.69 25.73 -5.88
N PRO A 1167 11.70 25.27 -6.66
CA PRO A 1167 10.61 24.36 -6.31
C PRO A 1167 11.12 22.93 -6.07
N GLN A 1168 11.01 22.41 -4.84
CA GLN A 1168 11.68 21.15 -4.45
C GLN A 1168 11.10 19.95 -5.22
N THR A 1169 9.78 19.82 -5.33
CA THR A 1169 9.12 18.73 -6.08
C THR A 1169 9.51 18.65 -7.56
N LEU A 1170 9.89 19.78 -8.17
CA LEU A 1170 10.40 19.81 -9.55
C LEU A 1170 11.93 19.59 -9.62
N LEU A 1171 12.65 19.72 -8.51
CA LEU A 1171 14.11 19.53 -8.40
C LEU A 1171 14.51 18.10 -7.98
N GLU A 1172 13.56 17.31 -7.46
CA GLU A 1172 13.74 15.88 -7.20
C GLU A 1172 14.18 15.08 -8.44
N GLY A 1173 14.81 13.93 -8.22
CA GLY A 1173 15.31 13.07 -9.30
C GLY A 1173 16.44 13.70 -10.14
N ASN A 1174 17.15 14.71 -9.61
CA ASN A 1174 18.04 15.62 -10.36
C ASN A 1174 17.30 16.55 -11.34
N GLY A 1175 16.05 16.91 -11.04
CA GLY A 1175 15.28 17.90 -11.77
C GLY A 1175 14.59 17.40 -13.03
N GLU A 1176 14.34 16.09 -13.15
CA GLU A 1176 13.61 15.52 -14.30
C GLU A 1176 12.20 16.13 -14.43
N LEU A 1177 11.50 16.29 -13.30
CA LEU A 1177 10.17 16.92 -13.28
C LEU A 1177 10.23 18.40 -13.67
N TRP A 1178 11.32 19.13 -13.38
CA TRP A 1178 11.50 20.49 -13.90
C TRP A 1178 11.58 20.51 -15.43
N TYR A 1179 12.32 19.58 -16.05
CA TYR A 1179 12.40 19.54 -17.51
C TYR A 1179 11.02 19.26 -18.13
N LYS A 1180 10.29 18.26 -17.61
CA LYS A 1180 8.92 17.97 -18.09
C LYS A 1180 7.94 19.13 -17.82
N PHE A 1181 8.09 19.87 -16.72
CA PHE A 1181 7.35 21.13 -16.50
C PHE A 1181 7.70 22.21 -17.53
N MET A 1182 8.97 22.30 -17.96
CA MET A 1182 9.36 23.21 -19.04
C MET A 1182 8.76 22.79 -20.38
N ASP A 1183 8.60 21.49 -20.64
CA ASP A 1183 7.91 20.98 -21.84
C ASP A 1183 6.43 21.42 -21.85
N LEU A 1184 5.72 21.40 -20.71
CA LEU A 1184 4.39 22.02 -20.55
C LEU A 1184 4.39 23.51 -20.94
N VAL A 1185 5.40 24.27 -20.47
CA VAL A 1185 5.52 25.70 -20.77
C VAL A 1185 5.80 25.93 -22.26
N GLU A 1186 6.63 25.08 -22.89
CA GLU A 1186 6.99 25.19 -24.30
C GLU A 1186 5.79 24.85 -25.21
N ALA A 1187 5.00 23.84 -24.85
CA ALA A 1187 3.74 23.48 -25.48
C ALA A 1187 2.69 24.60 -25.40
N GLU A 1188 2.38 25.10 -24.20
CA GLU A 1188 1.40 26.18 -23.98
C GLU A 1188 1.84 27.50 -24.64
N LEU A 1189 3.15 27.79 -24.67
CA LEU A 1189 3.70 28.94 -25.37
C LEU A 1189 3.52 28.82 -26.89
N ALA A 1190 3.83 27.66 -27.46
CA ALA A 1190 3.63 27.39 -28.89
C ALA A 1190 2.15 27.48 -29.28
N LEU A 1191 1.26 26.92 -28.46
CA LEU A 1191 -0.19 27.00 -28.65
C LEU A 1191 -0.68 28.45 -28.62
N TYR A 1192 -0.33 29.21 -27.59
CA TYR A 1192 -0.79 30.59 -27.42
C TYR A 1192 -0.26 31.53 -28.52
N GLN A 1193 0.98 31.33 -28.99
CA GLN A 1193 1.57 32.12 -30.06
C GLN A 1193 1.01 31.78 -31.46
N THR A 1194 0.73 30.50 -31.75
CA THR A 1194 0.47 30.05 -33.14
C THR A 1194 -0.97 29.61 -33.42
N MET A 1195 -1.74 29.21 -32.41
CA MET A 1195 -3.10 28.67 -32.56
C MET A 1195 -4.18 29.49 -31.83
N SER A 1196 -3.89 30.71 -31.37
CA SER A 1196 -4.84 31.57 -30.63
C SER A 1196 -6.10 31.99 -31.42
N ASN A 1197 -6.16 31.73 -32.74
CA ASN A 1197 -7.37 31.87 -33.56
C ASN A 1197 -8.17 30.56 -33.71
N TYR A 1198 -7.83 29.50 -32.98
CA TYR A 1198 -8.56 28.23 -32.90
C TYR A 1198 -9.15 28.02 -31.50
N THR A 1199 -10.20 27.22 -31.42
CA THR A 1199 -10.65 26.57 -30.19
C THR A 1199 -10.39 25.09 -30.35
N ILE A 1200 -9.76 24.48 -29.34
CA ILE A 1200 -9.41 23.07 -29.29
C ILE A 1200 -10.13 22.46 -28.09
N THR A 1201 -10.83 21.36 -28.31
CA THR A 1201 -11.47 20.58 -27.25
C THR A 1201 -11.08 19.13 -27.37
N ASN A 1202 -10.95 18.45 -26.23
CA ASN A 1202 -10.55 17.05 -26.15
C ASN A 1202 -11.69 16.16 -25.63
N VAL A 1203 -11.70 14.89 -26.05
CA VAL A 1203 -12.55 13.83 -25.50
C VAL A 1203 -11.73 12.53 -25.38
N SER A 1204 -11.62 12.00 -24.17
CA SER A 1204 -10.98 10.71 -23.87
C SER A 1204 -11.92 9.52 -24.15
N SER A 1205 -11.35 8.41 -24.63
CA SER A 1205 -12.06 7.12 -24.80
C SER A 1205 -12.18 6.31 -23.52
N ASN A 1206 -11.31 6.54 -22.52
CA ASN A 1206 -11.40 5.91 -21.19
C ASN A 1206 -11.32 7.01 -20.13
N LYS A 1207 -12.49 7.38 -19.57
CA LYS A 1207 -12.64 8.47 -18.60
C LYS A 1207 -12.23 8.11 -17.17
N ASP A 1208 -12.09 6.82 -16.87
CA ASP A 1208 -11.70 6.35 -15.54
C ASP A 1208 -10.18 6.44 -15.35
N LEU A 1209 -9.41 6.29 -16.45
CA LEU A 1209 -7.96 6.51 -16.47
C LEU A 1209 -7.56 7.93 -16.90
N VAL A 1210 -8.25 8.54 -17.87
CA VAL A 1210 -7.88 9.86 -18.44
C VAL A 1210 -9.11 10.74 -18.62
N SER A 1211 -9.18 11.86 -17.90
CA SER A 1211 -10.28 12.82 -18.03
C SER A 1211 -10.16 13.69 -19.31
N ASP A 1212 -11.27 14.30 -19.73
CA ASP A 1212 -11.36 15.02 -21.03
C ASP A 1212 -10.45 16.27 -21.14
N ASN A 1213 -9.78 16.69 -20.06
CA ASN A 1213 -8.72 17.70 -20.09
C ASN A 1213 -7.34 17.15 -20.54
N GLY A 1214 -7.19 15.83 -20.67
CA GLY A 1214 -5.92 15.13 -20.95
C GLY A 1214 -5.18 14.64 -19.70
N ARG A 1215 -5.72 14.89 -18.49
CA ARG A 1215 -5.11 14.45 -17.23
C ARG A 1215 -5.32 12.95 -17.03
N VAL A 1216 -4.24 12.21 -16.82
CA VAL A 1216 -4.29 10.84 -16.30
C VAL A 1216 -4.70 10.91 -14.83
N THR A 1217 -5.89 10.41 -14.50
CA THR A 1217 -6.48 10.42 -13.15
C THR A 1217 -6.23 9.13 -12.38
N LYS A 1218 -5.87 8.04 -13.07
CA LYS A 1218 -5.53 6.75 -12.48
C LYS A 1218 -4.52 6.01 -13.37
N VAL A 1219 -3.56 5.32 -12.76
CA VAL A 1219 -2.70 4.33 -13.43
C VAL A 1219 -3.34 2.94 -13.29
N PRO A 1220 -3.45 2.15 -14.38
CA PRO A 1220 -3.98 0.79 -14.34
C PRO A 1220 -2.98 -0.21 -13.74
N ASN A 1221 -3.43 -1.41 -13.37
CA ASN A 1221 -2.53 -2.46 -12.87
C ASN A 1221 -1.71 -3.10 -14.01
N TYR A 1222 -2.38 -3.40 -15.14
CA TYR A 1222 -1.79 -3.85 -16.39
C TYR A 1222 -1.58 -2.67 -17.34
N THR A 1223 -0.65 -2.76 -18.29
CA THR A 1223 -0.45 -1.70 -19.31
C THR A 1223 -1.68 -1.58 -20.20
N GLU A 1224 -2.25 -0.37 -20.28
CA GLU A 1224 -3.36 -0.03 -21.17
C GLU A 1224 -2.94 0.99 -22.23
N THR A 1225 -3.69 1.07 -23.33
CA THR A 1225 -3.58 2.15 -24.31
C THR A 1225 -4.87 2.97 -24.29
N VAL A 1226 -4.78 4.25 -23.93
CA VAL A 1226 -5.91 5.18 -23.93
C VAL A 1226 -5.84 6.08 -25.15
N THR A 1227 -6.98 6.26 -25.81
CA THR A 1227 -7.08 7.13 -26.99
C THR A 1227 -7.87 8.38 -26.69
N TYR A 1228 -7.57 9.47 -27.38
CA TYR A 1228 -8.27 10.73 -27.19
C TYR A 1228 -8.41 11.50 -28.52
N THR A 1229 -9.49 12.25 -28.66
CA THR A 1229 -9.81 12.97 -29.90
C THR A 1229 -9.79 14.47 -29.67
N LEU A 1230 -8.91 15.17 -30.39
CA LEU A 1230 -8.81 16.62 -30.39
C LEU A 1230 -9.63 17.20 -31.55
N THR A 1231 -10.71 17.89 -31.21
CA THR A 1231 -11.55 18.65 -32.15
C THR A 1231 -10.98 20.06 -32.28
N VAL A 1232 -10.48 20.42 -33.46
CA VAL A 1232 -9.78 21.68 -33.73
C VAL A 1232 -10.64 22.56 -34.64
N LYS A 1233 -11.21 23.63 -34.06
CA LYS A 1233 -12.14 24.56 -34.72
C LYS A 1233 -11.47 25.90 -34.99
N ASN A 1234 -11.44 26.35 -36.24
CA ASN A 1234 -10.97 27.69 -36.59
C ASN A 1234 -12.05 28.74 -36.28
N ASN A 1235 -11.74 29.71 -35.42
CA ASN A 1235 -12.72 30.70 -34.96
C ASN A 1235 -13.02 31.81 -35.97
N THR A 1236 -12.26 31.90 -37.06
CA THR A 1236 -12.49 32.86 -38.15
C THR A 1236 -13.36 32.28 -39.27
N THR A 1237 -13.16 31.01 -39.64
CA THR A 1237 -13.89 30.35 -40.74
C THR A 1237 -15.04 29.46 -40.25
N GLY A 1238 -15.05 29.07 -38.97
CA GLY A 1238 -15.99 28.10 -38.41
C GLY A 1238 -15.71 26.65 -38.83
N VAL A 1239 -14.64 26.39 -39.58
CA VAL A 1239 -14.26 25.04 -40.03
C VAL A 1239 -13.66 24.26 -38.86
N THR A 1240 -14.13 23.02 -38.69
CA THR A 1240 -13.60 22.05 -37.73
C THR A 1240 -12.88 20.92 -38.48
N LYS A 1241 -11.74 20.48 -37.97
CA LYS A 1241 -11.12 19.17 -38.27
C LYS A 1241 -10.86 18.43 -36.95
N GLU A 1242 -10.61 17.13 -36.99
CA GLU A 1242 -10.37 16.31 -35.80
C GLU A 1242 -9.14 15.42 -35.98
N ILE A 1243 -8.38 15.19 -34.91
CA ILE A 1243 -7.27 14.24 -34.85
C ILE A 1243 -7.45 13.33 -33.63
N LYS A 1244 -7.39 12.02 -33.85
CA LYS A 1244 -7.32 11.01 -32.77
C LYS A 1244 -5.84 10.74 -32.45
N LEU A 1245 -5.52 10.59 -31.18
CA LEU A 1245 -4.18 10.30 -30.65
C LEU A 1245 -4.26 9.13 -29.67
N SER A 1246 -3.12 8.51 -29.37
CA SER A 1246 -3.05 7.27 -28.60
C SER A 1246 -1.84 7.28 -27.67
N SER A 1247 -2.06 7.03 -26.39
CA SER A 1247 -1.03 7.01 -25.35
C SER A 1247 -1.02 5.67 -24.62
N VAL A 1248 0.17 5.11 -24.41
CA VAL A 1248 0.37 3.97 -23.51
C VAL A 1248 0.44 4.49 -22.07
N ILE A 1249 -0.27 3.82 -21.16
CA ILE A 1249 -0.15 4.01 -19.72
C ILE A 1249 0.37 2.69 -19.16
N HIS A 1250 1.66 2.68 -18.79
CA HIS A 1250 2.30 1.49 -18.22
C HIS A 1250 1.61 1.08 -16.92
N GLY A 1251 1.38 -0.22 -16.75
CA GLY A 1251 0.71 -0.75 -15.57
C GLY A 1251 1.60 -0.74 -14.32
N LEU A 1252 0.99 -0.62 -13.14
CA LEU A 1252 1.68 -0.72 -11.84
C LEU A 1252 2.47 -2.04 -11.68
N TYR A 1253 2.10 -3.11 -12.39
CA TYR A 1253 2.85 -4.37 -12.40
C TYR A 1253 4.19 -4.30 -13.17
N ASN A 1254 4.50 -3.19 -13.86
CA ASN A 1254 5.73 -2.97 -14.62
C ASN A 1254 6.84 -2.25 -13.81
N LEU A 1255 6.59 -1.92 -12.54
CA LEU A 1255 7.38 -0.98 -11.73
C LEU A 1255 8.28 -1.65 -10.66
N ASP A 1256 8.74 -2.88 -10.91
CA ASP A 1256 9.62 -3.68 -10.01
C ASP A 1256 11.13 -3.57 -10.35
#